data_AF-A0A2G8I777-F1
#
_entry.id   AF-A0A2G8I777-F1
#
_cell.length_a   1.000
_cell.length_b   1.000
_cell.length_c   1.000
_cell.angle_alpha   90.00
_cell.angle_beta   90.00
_cell.angle_gamma   90.00
#
_symmetry.space_group_name_H-M   'P 1'
#
loop_
_entity.id
_entity.type
_entity.pdbx_description
1 polymer ?
#
loop_
_entity_poly.entity_id
_entity_poly.type
_entity_poly.pdbx_seq_one_letter_code
_entity_poly.pdbx_strand_id
1 'polypeptide(L)'
;MKTKNLIERLSLFLLALVLTMPTWAQGGNGTEVVSIGSKAEWKAFCQRVNNNGEPFLNAKLTRDVDLGEEIVMVGSVSYPYSGTFDGNGHTLKFNWNAGKDNQIAPFWYVKDATIKNLRTQGKITSKGYGLSGMVYIALGTTTITGCISDVDITGGDGGWDDSRAAGMVQAVADGASVQITDCLVKGSITDNADEDDRTMAGFVLSNNGTYTLTRCLYVGTNNATNNGLCYTFGTEKGISATFTDCYYLNTCGKVQGDKITEAQLKNGYVAYKLQKGRESQVWGQTLGTDNEPQLTADAKKRVYQVKFTYNGEVKAMRYANSGKTVALPTAEELLGAGYNPKMTYTLNFGNFTATTPVTEDKSVDVTVTGTFPIATAADWKEFCALVNGGQTTLNAKLTQDVDLGTDIAMVGTAKKPYAGTFDGQGHTLKFNWDGGENDNIAPFGRVNGATIRNLRTEGSIRSNSFYLSGLIDEAYGGSNTVANCVSAVNITSSYTSNRCGAGGLISYIYSGANVAISDCLVKGSINATTEKGQKGMGGFVYSQNGTCTLTRCLYAGTNNADNSNNNCYTFAPTNTSGATTTLNNCYYLNTCGKAQGEPVTKAQLESGYMAHLLQGTREETVWGQVLGTDTIPQPTAEAAKQVYEVKFTYNGEVKATRYANRGGNVGTLPTPQEILGTAYNAANSYRLVFAEGFYAEYPIYADRTVAVDVIVNNMCEIATKEDWKKFGDFVRSGEGNLNARLTADIDLGGDILKIGSESTGYSGTFDGQGHTITVDWNGNGGGYFALFPFVTDATIKNLRVTGKMTTDVPMGVFSYLAGGTTTYEHCVSDVRITSGDENSSYSAAGMVRAAYNEGKITFKDCIVAGDLNGTTDNSKQNMGGFVCSQADDATCTFDNCLYTGTNNSKGGYAFAPNPTLNNCYYLNPCGKAQGERIVEKQLASGEVAYKLQGDRTDSCHWAQVLGEWPGLYRETDKAKPNYVYYNKENNGWTCDDFRLTDGQSLPIGLDFTATKATYDRTLAAGKATLCLPYELPVQGFKAYTLADRQESRTAVHFKEVNGTLGAYRPYLLVADGTPQLGGENLQVKADRSSIVLSAGNYYFKGAVHDVVNWWLTSDHAYILQADGLFHKVTSNNPSVTVPAYRAYISYNSHEGAKPLSIVFDGETTGIYGTTDGATDGAADGAVYNLQGQRVADRLDDSVRRQIPTGVYIVNGRKVIVK
;
A
#
# COMPACT_ATOMS: atom_id res chain seq x y z
N MET A 1 -47.66 51.62 55.95
CA MET A 1 -48.09 52.18 54.64
C MET A 1 -49.20 51.30 54.10
N LYS A 2 -50.44 51.71 54.35
CA LYS A 2 -51.44 52.21 53.37
C LYS A 2 -52.41 51.13 52.88
N THR A 3 -53.46 50.97 53.69
CA THR A 3 -54.86 50.74 53.34
C THR A 3 -55.35 51.66 52.19
N LYS A 4 -56.10 51.11 51.22
CA LYS A 4 -57.46 51.55 50.77
C LYS A 4 -57.92 50.91 49.43
N ASN A 5 -59.08 50.21 49.54
CA ASN A 5 -60.18 50.02 48.56
C ASN A 5 -59.89 49.21 47.29
N LEU A 6 -60.28 47.93 47.12
CA LEU A 6 -61.46 47.13 47.53
C LEU A 6 -62.82 47.54 46.90
N ILE A 7 -62.84 48.43 45.89
CA ILE A 7 -64.11 48.85 45.24
C ILE A 7 -64.13 48.66 43.70
N GLU A 8 -62.99 48.48 43.01
CA GLU A 8 -63.02 48.34 41.53
C GLU A 8 -62.83 46.92 40.97
N ARG A 9 -62.65 45.90 41.83
CA ARG A 9 -62.79 44.48 41.43
C ARG A 9 -64.04 43.78 42.00
N LEU A 10 -64.81 44.47 42.85
CA LEU A 10 -66.14 44.02 43.29
C LEU A 10 -67.27 44.38 42.31
N SER A 11 -67.03 45.26 41.32
CA SER A 11 -68.07 45.75 40.40
C SER A 11 -68.13 45.04 39.04
N LEU A 12 -67.15 44.21 38.70
CA LEU A 12 -67.30 43.15 37.67
C LEU A 12 -67.72 41.80 38.27
N PHE A 13 -67.80 41.73 39.60
CA PHE A 13 -68.19 40.55 40.39
C PHE A 13 -69.67 40.57 40.81
N LEU A 14 -70.45 41.59 40.41
CA LEU A 14 -71.87 41.72 40.76
C LEU A 14 -72.81 42.12 39.61
N LEU A 15 -72.32 42.40 38.39
CA LEU A 15 -73.19 42.77 37.26
C LEU A 15 -72.68 42.28 35.89
N ALA A 16 -71.99 41.14 35.88
CA ALA A 16 -71.76 40.33 34.68
C ALA A 16 -72.40 38.94 34.90
N LEU A 17 -73.72 38.94 34.73
CA LEU A 17 -74.63 37.82 34.44
C LEU A 17 -74.75 36.71 35.53
N VAL A 18 -75.85 36.47 36.25
CA VAL A 18 -77.29 36.52 35.91
C VAL A 18 -77.51 36.24 34.42
N LEU A 19 -77.73 34.95 34.07
CA LEU A 19 -77.67 34.30 32.73
C LEU A 19 -76.33 33.54 32.58
N THR A 20 -76.10 32.43 33.27
CA THR A 20 -76.51 31.10 32.78
C THR A 20 -77.05 30.24 33.93
N MET A 21 -78.28 30.51 34.37
CA MET A 21 -79.15 29.36 34.60
C MET A 21 -79.26 28.70 33.22
N PRO A 22 -79.07 27.38 33.05
CA PRO A 22 -79.65 26.77 31.87
C PRO A 22 -81.13 27.12 32.00
N THR A 23 -81.66 27.88 31.06
CA THR A 23 -83.10 27.93 30.87
C THR A 23 -83.47 26.52 30.46
N TRP A 24 -83.80 25.67 31.45
CA TRP A 24 -84.42 24.38 31.23
C TRP A 24 -85.82 24.70 30.70
N ALA A 25 -85.91 24.94 29.40
CA ALA A 25 -87.18 25.12 28.73
C ALA A 25 -87.96 23.81 28.88
N GLN A 26 -89.06 23.84 29.62
CA GLN A 26 -90.04 22.76 29.64
C GLN A 26 -90.56 22.54 28.23
N GLY A 27 -90.32 21.34 27.68
CA GLY A 27 -90.91 20.88 26.43
C GLY A 27 -89.89 20.60 25.32
N GLY A 28 -89.15 19.50 25.42
CA GLY A 28 -88.35 18.96 24.31
C GLY A 28 -88.57 17.45 24.16
N ASN A 29 -89.05 17.02 23.00
CA ASN A 29 -89.29 15.61 22.64
C ASN A 29 -87.96 14.81 22.45
N GLY A 30 -87.22 14.56 23.53
CA GLY A 30 -86.09 13.61 23.54
C GLY A 30 -84.78 14.06 22.86
N THR A 31 -84.69 15.30 22.37
CA THR A 31 -83.47 15.87 21.76
C THR A 31 -82.56 16.64 22.73
N GLU A 32 -83.03 16.91 23.95
CA GLU A 32 -82.26 17.62 24.96
C GLU A 32 -81.20 16.70 25.61
N VAL A 33 -79.97 17.19 25.77
CA VAL A 33 -78.90 16.50 26.51
C VAL A 33 -78.55 17.29 27.76
N VAL A 34 -79.00 16.79 28.91
CA VAL A 34 -78.74 17.35 30.24
C VAL A 34 -77.26 17.17 30.59
N SER A 35 -76.57 18.27 30.90
CA SER A 35 -75.18 18.21 31.39
C SER A 35 -75.15 18.23 32.91
N ILE A 36 -74.48 17.25 33.51
CA ILE A 36 -74.39 17.08 34.96
C ILE A 36 -72.92 17.22 35.36
N GLY A 37 -72.60 18.21 36.19
CA GLY A 37 -71.26 18.45 36.71
C GLY A 37 -71.20 18.51 38.24
N SER A 38 -72.33 18.31 38.93
CA SER A 38 -72.45 18.45 40.37
C SER A 38 -73.58 17.61 40.95
N LYS A 39 -73.53 17.40 42.28
CA LYS A 39 -74.60 16.73 43.04
C LYS A 39 -75.97 17.40 42.85
N ALA A 40 -76.01 18.73 42.83
CA ALA A 40 -77.26 19.48 42.68
C ALA A 40 -77.90 19.24 41.30
N GLU A 41 -77.09 19.18 40.25
CA GLU A 41 -77.57 18.89 38.88
C GLU A 41 -78.02 17.43 38.73
N TRP A 42 -77.35 16.47 39.40
CA TRP A 42 -77.82 15.09 39.47
C TRP A 42 -79.21 15.02 40.12
N LYS A 43 -79.39 15.73 41.24
CA LYS A 43 -80.69 15.80 41.93
C LYS A 43 -81.77 16.43 41.05
N ALA A 44 -81.44 17.51 40.34
CA ALA A 44 -82.37 18.15 39.40
C ALA A 44 -82.75 17.21 38.25
N PHE A 45 -81.79 16.45 37.71
CA PHE A 45 -82.03 15.42 36.71
C PHE A 45 -82.96 14.32 37.24
N CYS A 46 -82.71 13.78 38.43
CA CYS A 46 -83.59 12.79 39.05
C CYS A 46 -84.99 13.36 39.30
N GLN A 47 -85.13 14.62 39.71
CA GLN A 47 -86.44 15.26 39.88
C GLN A 47 -87.21 15.36 38.57
N ARG A 48 -86.56 15.72 37.46
CA ARG A 48 -87.22 15.76 36.14
C ARG A 48 -87.72 14.38 35.70
N VAL A 49 -86.88 13.37 35.85
CA VAL A 49 -87.24 12.00 35.49
C VAL A 49 -88.35 11.47 36.40
N ASN A 50 -88.16 11.55 37.72
CA ASN A 50 -89.00 10.85 38.69
C ASN A 50 -90.31 11.59 38.98
N ASN A 51 -90.30 12.92 38.99
CA ASN A 51 -91.42 13.74 39.47
C ASN A 51 -92.10 14.55 38.35
N ASN A 52 -91.33 15.01 37.35
CA ASN A 52 -91.88 15.81 36.24
C ASN A 52 -92.31 14.97 35.03
N GLY A 53 -92.07 13.65 35.05
CA GLY A 53 -92.51 12.74 34.00
C GLY A 53 -91.70 12.86 32.70
N GLU A 54 -90.39 13.13 32.80
CA GLU A 54 -89.49 13.28 31.65
C GLU A 54 -88.48 12.11 31.54
N PRO A 55 -88.92 10.85 31.34
CA PRO A 55 -88.03 9.69 31.39
C PRO A 55 -87.07 9.55 30.20
N PHE A 56 -87.35 10.20 29.08
CA PHE A 56 -86.57 10.10 27.83
C PHE A 56 -85.41 11.11 27.74
N LEU A 57 -85.13 11.85 28.81
CA LEU A 57 -84.03 12.82 28.82
C LEU A 57 -82.70 12.14 28.60
N ASN A 58 -81.92 12.61 27.63
CA ASN A 58 -80.53 12.21 27.54
C ASN A 58 -79.72 13.02 28.56
N ALA A 59 -78.72 12.40 29.17
CA ALA A 59 -77.85 13.06 30.13
C ALA A 59 -76.39 12.67 29.90
N LYS A 60 -75.48 13.59 30.24
CA LYS A 60 -74.05 13.32 30.26
C LYS A 60 -73.37 13.90 31.48
N LEU A 61 -72.41 13.18 32.04
CA LEU A 61 -71.50 13.76 33.02
C LEU A 61 -70.47 14.65 32.31
N THR A 62 -70.10 15.76 32.94
CA THR A 62 -69.06 16.69 32.44
C THR A 62 -67.80 16.69 33.29
N ARG A 63 -67.84 16.00 34.44
CA ARG A 63 -66.75 15.73 35.38
C ARG A 63 -67.18 14.63 36.33
N ASP A 64 -66.27 14.18 37.18
CA ASP A 64 -66.63 13.32 38.31
C ASP A 64 -67.61 14.04 39.25
N VAL A 65 -68.67 13.35 39.65
CA VAL A 65 -69.72 13.89 40.52
C VAL A 65 -69.81 13.06 41.79
N ASP A 66 -69.69 13.71 42.94
CA ASP A 66 -69.85 13.08 44.25
C ASP A 66 -71.20 13.45 44.87
N LEU A 67 -72.05 12.45 45.09
CA LEU A 67 -73.38 12.59 45.69
C LEU A 67 -73.33 12.58 47.23
N GLY A 68 -72.19 12.22 47.82
CA GLY A 68 -72.02 12.05 49.26
C GLY A 68 -72.95 10.97 49.82
N GLU A 69 -73.54 11.25 50.98
CA GLU A 69 -74.35 10.28 51.75
C GLU A 69 -75.84 10.31 51.40
N GLU A 70 -76.31 11.31 50.66
CA GLU A 70 -77.72 11.46 50.32
C GLU A 70 -78.10 10.49 49.19
N ILE A 71 -79.06 9.60 49.45
CA ILE A 71 -79.57 8.62 48.47
C ILE A 71 -80.46 9.33 47.47
N VAL A 72 -79.98 9.46 46.23
CA VAL A 72 -80.70 10.11 45.12
C VAL A 72 -80.59 9.23 43.88
N MET A 73 -81.68 8.54 43.54
CA MET A 73 -81.72 7.53 42.49
C MET A 73 -82.58 8.00 41.31
N VAL A 74 -82.20 7.66 40.08
CA VAL A 74 -82.93 8.04 38.85
C VAL A 74 -83.85 6.92 38.35
N GLY A 75 -85.03 7.28 37.88
CA GLY A 75 -86.10 6.38 37.44
C GLY A 75 -87.04 6.01 38.59
N SER A 76 -88.30 5.77 38.28
CA SER A 76 -89.30 5.22 39.22
C SER A 76 -90.17 4.16 38.52
N VAL A 77 -91.01 3.45 39.27
CA VAL A 77 -91.95 2.48 38.70
C VAL A 77 -92.88 3.12 37.66
N SER A 78 -93.36 4.34 37.93
CA SER A 78 -94.26 5.08 37.02
C SER A 78 -93.52 5.74 35.87
N TYR A 79 -92.27 6.14 36.09
CA TYR A 79 -91.42 6.81 35.10
C TYR A 79 -90.03 6.17 35.07
N PRO A 80 -89.89 4.95 34.51
CA PRO A 80 -88.59 4.31 34.38
C PRO A 80 -87.72 5.14 33.44
N TYR A 81 -86.44 5.31 33.76
CA TYR A 81 -85.53 6.09 32.91
C TYR A 81 -85.33 5.39 31.56
N SER A 82 -85.51 6.11 30.46
CA SER A 82 -85.51 5.61 29.09
C SER A 82 -84.60 6.39 28.14
N GLY A 83 -83.80 7.32 28.65
CA GLY A 83 -82.85 8.10 27.88
C GLY A 83 -81.48 7.42 27.70
N THR A 84 -80.60 8.12 26.99
CA THR A 84 -79.16 7.80 26.95
C THR A 84 -78.42 8.55 28.05
N PHE A 85 -77.85 7.81 29.00
CA PHE A 85 -76.93 8.34 30.00
C PHE A 85 -75.48 8.06 29.59
N ASP A 86 -74.72 9.10 29.25
CA ASP A 86 -73.30 9.02 28.92
C ASP A 86 -72.45 9.54 30.08
N GLY A 87 -71.81 8.64 30.82
CA GLY A 87 -70.83 9.04 31.84
C GLY A 87 -69.63 9.78 31.26
N ASN A 88 -69.41 9.73 29.94
CA ASN A 88 -68.32 10.42 29.24
C ASN A 88 -66.93 10.12 29.85
N GLY A 89 -66.77 8.92 30.42
CA GLY A 89 -65.55 8.49 31.12
C GLY A 89 -65.43 9.00 32.56
N HIS A 90 -66.43 9.71 33.09
CA HIS A 90 -66.43 10.24 34.45
C HIS A 90 -67.07 9.29 35.47
N THR A 91 -66.79 9.58 36.74
CA THR A 91 -67.22 8.80 37.89
C THR A 91 -68.40 9.45 38.60
N LEU A 92 -69.44 8.68 38.87
CA LEU A 92 -70.50 9.00 39.83
C LEU A 92 -70.16 8.33 41.18
N LYS A 93 -69.86 9.14 42.19
CA LYS A 93 -69.44 8.71 43.51
C LYS A 93 -70.58 8.82 44.52
N PHE A 94 -70.68 7.87 45.43
CA PHE A 94 -71.66 7.88 46.51
C PHE A 94 -71.25 7.00 47.69
N ASN A 95 -71.66 7.37 48.90
CA ASN A 95 -71.46 6.57 50.11
C ASN A 95 -72.80 6.42 50.84
N TRP A 96 -73.64 5.52 50.35
CA TRP A 96 -75.03 5.41 50.74
C TRP A 96 -75.23 4.37 51.83
N ASN A 97 -75.76 4.82 52.97
CA ASN A 97 -76.25 3.94 54.03
C ASN A 97 -77.77 4.03 54.10
N ALA A 98 -78.44 2.98 53.63
CA ALA A 98 -79.89 2.91 53.52
C ALA A 98 -80.56 2.34 54.79
N GLY A 99 -79.79 1.97 55.82
CA GLY A 99 -80.35 1.43 57.06
C GLY A 99 -81.09 0.11 56.84
N LYS A 100 -82.43 0.15 56.77
CA LYS A 100 -83.30 -0.99 56.44
C LYS A 100 -84.00 -0.85 55.08
N ASP A 101 -83.73 0.23 54.34
CA ASP A 101 -84.37 0.47 53.05
C ASP A 101 -83.81 -0.48 51.99
N ASN A 102 -84.71 -0.99 51.15
CA ASN A 102 -84.42 -1.95 50.09
C ASN A 102 -84.22 -1.23 48.75
N GLN A 103 -83.79 -1.98 47.72
CA GLN A 103 -83.87 -1.55 46.31
C GLN A 103 -82.97 -0.34 45.97
N ILE A 104 -81.71 -0.38 46.44
CA ILE A 104 -80.80 0.75 46.34
C ILE A 104 -79.84 0.58 45.16
N ALA A 105 -79.92 1.52 44.21
CA ALA A 105 -79.03 1.62 43.05
C ALA A 105 -79.09 3.05 42.48
N PRO A 106 -78.01 3.59 41.88
CA PRO A 106 -78.05 4.93 41.29
C PRO A 106 -79.09 5.06 40.16
N PHE A 107 -79.30 3.99 39.39
CA PHE A 107 -80.44 3.87 38.46
C PHE A 107 -81.44 2.88 39.05
N TRP A 108 -82.58 3.38 39.52
CA TRP A 108 -83.56 2.57 40.23
C TRP A 108 -84.40 1.73 39.26
N TYR A 109 -85.08 2.37 38.30
CA TYR A 109 -85.82 1.68 37.24
C TYR A 109 -85.41 2.23 35.89
N VAL A 110 -85.02 1.36 34.96
CA VAL A 110 -84.71 1.73 33.57
C VAL A 110 -85.56 0.92 32.59
N LYS A 111 -85.93 1.53 31.46
CA LYS A 111 -86.67 0.88 30.38
C LYS A 111 -86.18 1.38 29.04
N ASP A 112 -85.78 0.50 28.13
CA ASP A 112 -85.30 0.90 26.78
C ASP A 112 -84.13 1.90 26.82
N ALA A 113 -83.33 1.88 27.90
CA ALA A 113 -82.31 2.88 28.17
C ALA A 113 -80.92 2.49 27.62
N THR A 114 -80.07 3.49 27.40
CA THR A 114 -78.64 3.26 27.13
C THR A 114 -77.80 3.93 28.21
N ILE A 115 -77.05 3.16 28.99
CA ILE A 115 -76.08 3.67 29.96
C ILE A 115 -74.69 3.34 29.41
N LYS A 116 -73.85 4.35 29.22
CA LYS A 116 -72.51 4.16 28.65
C LYS A 116 -71.43 4.98 29.31
N ASN A 117 -70.19 4.49 29.24
CA ASN A 117 -68.96 5.19 29.67
C ASN A 117 -69.02 5.74 31.10
N LEU A 118 -69.71 5.05 32.01
CA LEU A 118 -69.95 5.51 33.37
C LEU A 118 -69.22 4.62 34.36
N ARG A 119 -68.48 5.24 35.30
CA ARG A 119 -68.02 4.57 36.51
C ARG A 119 -68.93 4.91 37.68
N THR A 120 -69.51 3.94 38.36
CA THR A 120 -70.06 4.11 39.70
C THR A 120 -68.99 3.74 40.72
N GLN A 121 -68.84 4.53 41.78
CA GLN A 121 -67.81 4.30 42.78
C GLN A 121 -68.27 4.65 44.19
N GLY A 122 -67.83 3.88 45.17
CA GLY A 122 -68.03 4.17 46.58
C GLY A 122 -68.70 3.01 47.29
N LYS A 123 -69.74 3.26 48.10
CA LYS A 123 -70.34 2.21 48.94
C LYS A 123 -71.86 2.26 48.96
N ILE A 124 -72.47 1.08 49.06
CA ILE A 124 -73.88 0.89 49.40
C ILE A 124 -73.94 -0.06 50.60
N THR A 125 -74.48 0.42 51.71
CA THR A 125 -74.72 -0.39 52.91
C THR A 125 -76.21 -0.38 53.24
N SER A 126 -76.81 -1.56 53.35
CA SER A 126 -78.19 -1.71 53.83
C SER A 126 -78.33 -3.02 54.59
N LYS A 127 -79.30 -3.09 55.51
CA LYS A 127 -79.84 -4.35 56.03
C LYS A 127 -80.94 -4.91 55.12
N GLY A 128 -81.34 -4.14 54.13
CA GLY A 128 -82.35 -4.51 53.14
C GLY A 128 -81.81 -5.34 51.97
N TYR A 129 -82.75 -5.80 51.12
CA TYR A 129 -82.48 -6.57 49.91
C TYR A 129 -82.52 -5.73 48.63
N GLY A 130 -81.96 -6.26 47.55
CA GLY A 130 -82.07 -5.71 46.20
C GLY A 130 -81.08 -4.57 45.95
N LEU A 131 -79.81 -4.80 46.28
CA LEU A 131 -78.76 -3.80 46.14
C LEU A 131 -78.06 -3.94 44.79
N SER A 132 -77.79 -2.83 44.12
CA SER A 132 -77.00 -2.85 42.88
C SER A 132 -75.96 -1.75 42.79
N GLY A 133 -74.79 -2.10 42.25
CA GLY A 133 -73.76 -1.12 41.93
C GLY A 133 -74.16 -0.14 40.84
N MET A 134 -75.19 -0.44 40.02
CA MET A 134 -75.65 0.49 38.98
C MET A 134 -77.15 0.49 38.73
N VAL A 135 -77.76 -0.64 38.37
CA VAL A 135 -79.18 -0.71 37.97
C VAL A 135 -79.94 -1.67 38.88
N TYR A 136 -81.01 -1.19 39.52
CA TYR A 136 -81.87 -2.09 40.28
C TYR A 136 -82.75 -2.94 39.35
N ILE A 137 -83.69 -2.36 38.58
CA ILE A 137 -84.51 -3.11 37.62
C ILE A 137 -84.34 -2.59 36.19
N ALA A 138 -84.09 -3.50 35.25
CA ALA A 138 -84.03 -3.25 33.81
C ALA A 138 -85.24 -3.86 33.07
N LEU A 139 -85.96 -2.99 32.34
CA LEU A 139 -87.13 -3.31 31.52
C LEU A 139 -86.80 -3.06 30.02
N GLY A 140 -87.58 -3.68 29.12
CA GLY A 140 -87.45 -3.46 27.67
C GLY A 140 -86.05 -3.76 27.13
N THR A 141 -85.62 -3.03 26.10
CA THR A 141 -84.32 -3.22 25.43
C THR A 141 -83.26 -2.27 25.99
N THR A 142 -82.56 -2.70 27.04
CA THR A 142 -81.58 -1.84 27.74
C THR A 142 -80.14 -2.19 27.35
N THR A 143 -79.31 -1.19 27.08
CA THR A 143 -77.89 -1.34 26.77
C THR A 143 -77.02 -0.71 27.86
N ILE A 144 -76.06 -1.46 28.36
CA ILE A 144 -75.03 -1.02 29.32
C ILE A 144 -73.67 -1.27 28.68
N THR A 145 -72.90 -0.22 28.40
CA THR A 145 -71.62 -0.40 27.69
C THR A 145 -70.50 0.51 28.14
N GLY A 146 -69.29 -0.01 28.28
CA GLY A 146 -68.16 0.80 28.76
C GLY A 146 -68.34 1.25 30.22
N CYS A 147 -69.07 0.48 31.03
CA CYS A 147 -69.40 0.86 32.40
C CYS A 147 -68.53 0.11 33.43
N ILE A 148 -68.21 0.79 34.53
CA ILE A 148 -67.44 0.24 35.64
C ILE A 148 -68.27 0.36 36.92
N SER A 149 -68.44 -0.75 37.63
CA SER A 149 -68.94 -0.74 39.00
C SER A 149 -67.80 -0.99 39.98
N ASP A 150 -67.38 0.08 40.65
CA ASP A 150 -66.38 0.11 41.71
C ASP A 150 -67.05 0.45 43.05
N VAL A 151 -68.15 -0.24 43.32
CA VAL A 151 -69.01 -0.03 44.49
C VAL A 151 -68.87 -1.19 45.45
N ASP A 152 -68.49 -0.90 46.69
CA ASP A 152 -68.54 -1.88 47.78
C ASP A 152 -69.99 -1.99 48.29
N ILE A 153 -70.59 -3.15 48.09
CA ILE A 153 -71.97 -3.43 48.49
C ILE A 153 -71.94 -4.31 49.74
N THR A 154 -72.61 -3.86 50.80
CA THR A 154 -72.82 -4.63 52.03
C THR A 154 -74.32 -4.71 52.31
N GLY A 155 -74.88 -5.92 52.25
CA GLY A 155 -76.32 -6.19 52.39
C GLY A 155 -76.64 -7.31 53.38
N GLY A 156 -77.93 -7.53 53.67
CA GLY A 156 -78.41 -8.56 54.60
C GLY A 156 -78.34 -8.13 56.07
N ASP A 157 -79.18 -8.74 56.93
CA ASP A 157 -79.36 -8.32 58.33
C ASP A 157 -78.87 -9.32 59.40
N GLY A 158 -78.43 -10.50 58.98
CA GLY A 158 -77.93 -11.61 59.81
C GLY A 158 -79.02 -12.67 60.06
N GLY A 159 -78.81 -13.88 59.56
CA GLY A 159 -79.80 -14.97 59.52
C GLY A 159 -80.20 -15.33 58.08
N TRP A 160 -81.49 -15.57 57.84
CA TRP A 160 -82.05 -15.98 56.52
C TRP A 160 -82.28 -14.82 55.53
N ASP A 161 -82.19 -13.56 55.98
CA ASP A 161 -82.51 -12.38 55.16
C ASP A 161 -81.31 -11.92 54.32
N ASP A 162 -81.35 -12.30 53.04
CA ASP A 162 -80.30 -12.10 52.04
C ASP A 162 -80.25 -10.68 51.44
N SER A 163 -79.06 -10.30 50.95
CA SER A 163 -78.83 -8.98 50.34
C SER A 163 -79.44 -8.83 48.95
N ARG A 164 -79.60 -9.94 48.22
CA ARG A 164 -79.88 -9.96 46.78
C ARG A 164 -79.04 -8.94 46.01
N ALA A 165 -77.74 -8.91 46.30
CA ALA A 165 -76.82 -7.92 45.77
C ALA A 165 -76.32 -8.28 44.36
N ALA A 166 -76.19 -7.28 43.49
CA ALA A 166 -75.58 -7.44 42.18
C ALA A 166 -74.54 -6.36 41.90
N GLY A 167 -73.41 -6.74 41.33
CA GLY A 167 -72.37 -5.79 40.97
C GLY A 167 -72.80 -4.77 39.91
N MET A 168 -73.74 -5.12 39.01
CA MET A 168 -74.16 -4.23 37.91
C MET A 168 -75.67 -4.06 37.74
N VAL A 169 -76.42 -5.17 37.65
CA VAL A 169 -77.88 -5.17 37.43
C VAL A 169 -78.53 -6.15 38.41
N GLN A 170 -79.45 -5.68 39.25
CA GLN A 170 -80.08 -6.58 40.23
C GLN A 170 -81.13 -7.50 39.58
N ALA A 171 -82.01 -6.97 38.74
CA ALA A 171 -83.02 -7.78 38.06
C ALA A 171 -83.29 -7.35 36.62
N VAL A 172 -83.40 -8.35 35.74
CA VAL A 172 -83.92 -8.25 34.37
C VAL A 172 -85.38 -8.69 34.37
N ALA A 173 -86.28 -7.79 33.99
CA ALA A 173 -87.71 -8.03 34.04
C ALA A 173 -88.22 -8.94 32.91
N ASP A 174 -89.47 -9.41 33.04
CA ASP A 174 -90.15 -10.20 32.01
C ASP A 174 -90.28 -9.40 30.69
N GLY A 175 -90.06 -10.07 29.57
CA GLY A 175 -90.02 -9.46 28.23
C GLY A 175 -88.84 -8.51 27.96
N ALA A 176 -87.91 -8.33 28.90
CA ALA A 176 -86.74 -7.47 28.71
C ALA A 176 -85.59 -8.18 27.95
N SER A 177 -84.74 -7.37 27.31
CA SER A 177 -83.52 -7.79 26.62
C SER A 177 -82.38 -6.83 26.99
N VAL A 178 -81.43 -7.30 27.79
CA VAL A 178 -80.33 -6.47 28.34
C VAL A 178 -78.99 -6.83 27.71
N GLN A 179 -78.30 -5.85 27.13
CA GLN A 179 -76.98 -6.01 26.52
C GLN A 179 -75.93 -5.34 27.40
N ILE A 180 -75.00 -6.12 27.96
CA ILE A 180 -73.90 -5.63 28.80
C ILE A 180 -72.58 -5.88 28.08
N THR A 181 -71.92 -4.83 27.62
CA THR A 181 -70.76 -4.96 26.73
C THR A 181 -69.59 -4.10 27.18
N ASP A 182 -68.40 -4.69 27.29
CA ASP A 182 -67.18 -3.98 27.69
C ASP A 182 -67.34 -3.34 29.08
N CYS A 183 -67.69 -4.13 30.09
CA CYS A 183 -67.96 -3.66 31.45
C CYS A 183 -67.07 -4.35 32.50
N LEU A 184 -66.78 -3.63 33.59
CA LEU A 184 -65.94 -4.08 34.70
C LEU A 184 -66.72 -4.01 36.01
N VAL A 185 -66.68 -5.07 36.81
CA VAL A 185 -67.10 -5.03 38.21
C VAL A 185 -65.88 -5.34 39.08
N LYS A 186 -65.53 -4.39 39.94
CA LYS A 186 -64.34 -4.48 40.80
C LYS A 186 -64.56 -4.11 42.27
N GLY A 187 -65.71 -3.52 42.61
CA GLY A 187 -66.11 -3.33 44.01
C GLY A 187 -66.38 -4.66 44.71
N SER A 188 -66.38 -4.64 46.04
CA SER A 188 -66.66 -5.84 46.85
C SER A 188 -68.16 -6.08 47.04
N ILE A 189 -68.58 -7.33 47.20
CA ILE A 189 -69.97 -7.69 47.58
C ILE A 189 -69.93 -8.54 48.84
N THR A 190 -70.51 -8.04 49.93
CA THR A 190 -70.62 -8.75 51.21
C THR A 190 -72.08 -8.91 51.58
N ASP A 191 -72.53 -10.15 51.70
CA ASP A 191 -73.85 -10.51 52.19
C ASP A 191 -73.73 -11.04 53.62
N ASN A 192 -74.39 -10.38 54.57
CA ASN A 192 -74.34 -10.72 56.00
C ASN A 192 -75.28 -11.87 56.38
N ALA A 193 -76.05 -12.41 55.43
CA ALA A 193 -76.84 -13.62 55.66
C ALA A 193 -75.96 -14.84 55.98
N ASP A 194 -76.60 -15.86 56.55
CA ASP A 194 -76.01 -17.17 56.80
C ASP A 194 -75.49 -17.76 55.49
N GLU A 195 -74.40 -18.54 55.57
CA GLU A 195 -73.62 -18.98 54.40
C GLU A 195 -74.46 -19.67 53.32
N ASP A 196 -75.49 -20.42 53.72
CA ASP A 196 -76.38 -21.15 52.81
C ASP A 196 -77.43 -20.24 52.14
N ASP A 197 -77.75 -19.08 52.73
CA ASP A 197 -78.80 -18.17 52.27
C ASP A 197 -78.28 -16.96 51.49
N ARG A 198 -76.96 -16.72 51.48
CA ARG A 198 -76.36 -15.60 50.74
C ARG A 198 -76.78 -15.62 49.27
N THR A 199 -77.25 -14.48 48.77
CA THR A 199 -77.74 -14.37 47.39
C THR A 199 -77.10 -13.16 46.73
N MET A 200 -76.15 -13.40 45.82
CA MET A 200 -75.48 -12.32 45.10
C MET A 200 -74.95 -12.72 43.72
N ALA A 201 -74.72 -11.73 42.84
CA ALA A 201 -74.08 -11.96 41.56
C ALA A 201 -73.05 -10.89 41.20
N GLY A 202 -71.98 -11.29 40.53
CA GLY A 202 -70.94 -10.37 40.07
C GLY A 202 -71.47 -9.33 39.07
N PHE A 203 -72.42 -9.68 38.19
CA PHE A 203 -73.05 -8.72 37.27
C PHE A 203 -74.57 -8.69 37.39
N VAL A 204 -75.27 -9.80 37.08
CA VAL A 204 -76.74 -9.86 36.96
C VAL A 204 -77.33 -10.89 37.91
N LEU A 205 -78.12 -10.48 38.90
CA LEU A 205 -78.61 -11.43 39.92
C LEU A 205 -79.89 -12.18 39.52
N SER A 206 -80.94 -11.47 39.11
CA SER A 206 -82.25 -12.05 38.79
C SER A 206 -82.60 -11.87 37.31
N ASN A 207 -83.21 -12.88 36.69
CA ASN A 207 -83.54 -12.86 35.27
C ASN A 207 -84.90 -13.48 34.98
N ASN A 208 -85.87 -12.65 34.58
CA ASN A 208 -87.14 -13.08 33.99
C ASN A 208 -87.21 -12.78 32.48
N GLY A 209 -86.15 -12.21 31.90
CA GLY A 209 -86.05 -11.87 30.48
C GLY A 209 -84.83 -12.52 29.82
N THR A 210 -84.17 -11.77 28.93
CA THR A 210 -82.94 -12.18 28.26
C THR A 210 -81.81 -11.20 28.52
N TYR A 211 -80.58 -11.69 28.69
CA TYR A 211 -79.42 -10.81 28.74
C TYR A 211 -78.15 -11.43 28.16
N THR A 212 -77.23 -10.57 27.70
CA THR A 212 -75.95 -10.99 27.13
C THR A 212 -74.82 -10.15 27.70
N LEU A 213 -73.77 -10.82 28.19
CA LEU A 213 -72.52 -10.20 28.61
C LEU A 213 -71.45 -10.50 27.56
N THR A 214 -70.82 -9.45 27.05
CA THR A 214 -69.74 -9.56 26.08
C THR A 214 -68.52 -8.78 26.56
N ARG A 215 -67.34 -9.43 26.63
CA ARG A 215 -66.06 -8.80 27.02
C ARG A 215 -66.14 -8.11 28.38
N CYS A 216 -66.66 -8.83 29.38
CA CYS A 216 -66.85 -8.33 30.73
C CYS A 216 -65.80 -8.93 31.68
N LEU A 217 -65.38 -8.13 32.66
CA LEU A 217 -64.36 -8.52 33.64
C LEU A 217 -64.92 -8.41 35.06
N TYR A 218 -64.84 -9.50 35.83
CA TYR A 218 -65.16 -9.53 37.27
C TYR A 218 -63.89 -9.71 38.10
N VAL A 219 -63.53 -8.70 38.88
CA VAL A 219 -62.38 -8.77 39.81
C VAL A 219 -62.76 -8.43 41.25
N GLY A 220 -64.04 -8.14 41.50
CA GLY A 220 -64.56 -7.85 42.84
C GLY A 220 -64.32 -8.98 43.83
N THR A 221 -64.11 -8.65 45.09
CA THR A 221 -64.05 -9.63 46.18
C THR A 221 -65.46 -9.88 46.72
N ASN A 222 -65.70 -11.07 47.26
CA ASN A 222 -67.01 -11.43 47.80
C ASN A 222 -66.91 -12.51 48.87
N ASN A 223 -67.98 -12.70 49.64
CA ASN A 223 -68.13 -13.79 50.60
C ASN A 223 -69.15 -14.86 50.14
N ALA A 224 -69.38 -14.97 48.82
CA ALA A 224 -70.32 -15.93 48.26
C ALA A 224 -69.80 -17.36 48.35
N THR A 225 -70.73 -18.30 48.52
CA THR A 225 -70.50 -19.73 48.45
C THR A 225 -71.27 -20.32 47.27
N ASN A 226 -70.94 -21.54 46.87
CA ASN A 226 -71.64 -22.21 45.77
C ASN A 226 -72.93 -22.90 46.27
N ASN A 227 -73.84 -22.11 46.86
CA ASN A 227 -75.12 -22.55 47.43
C ASN A 227 -76.26 -22.66 46.40
N GLY A 228 -76.00 -22.37 45.12
CA GLY A 228 -77.01 -22.38 44.05
C GLY A 228 -77.82 -21.08 43.91
N LEU A 229 -77.53 -20.07 44.74
CA LEU A 229 -78.13 -18.74 44.72
C LEU A 229 -77.14 -17.64 44.28
N CYS A 230 -75.83 -17.95 44.28
CA CYS A 230 -74.76 -17.02 43.89
C CYS A 230 -74.14 -17.31 42.51
N TYR A 231 -73.76 -16.26 41.76
CA TYR A 231 -73.26 -16.38 40.37
C TYR A 231 -72.09 -15.44 40.04
N THR A 232 -71.05 -15.94 39.35
CA THR A 232 -69.86 -15.13 39.02
C THR A 232 -70.19 -14.00 38.05
N PHE A 233 -71.05 -14.28 37.06
CA PHE A 233 -71.55 -13.26 36.16
C PHE A 233 -73.05 -13.08 36.32
N GLY A 234 -73.86 -14.14 36.30
CA GLY A 234 -75.27 -13.97 36.60
C GLY A 234 -76.12 -15.22 36.49
N THR A 235 -77.38 -15.11 36.90
CA THR A 235 -78.31 -16.25 36.90
C THR A 235 -78.67 -16.72 35.48
N GLU A 236 -78.53 -18.02 35.26
CA GLU A 236 -79.01 -18.68 34.03
C GLU A 236 -80.49 -19.10 34.14
N LYS A 237 -81.09 -18.97 35.33
CA LYS A 237 -82.51 -19.24 35.56
C LYS A 237 -83.33 -18.06 35.02
N GLY A 238 -84.21 -18.30 34.06
CA GLY A 238 -84.95 -17.29 33.29
C GLY A 238 -85.23 -17.76 31.85
N ILE A 239 -85.29 -16.84 30.88
CA ILE A 239 -85.45 -17.18 29.45
C ILE A 239 -84.09 -17.52 28.82
N SER A 240 -83.12 -16.59 28.83
CA SER A 240 -81.75 -16.86 28.36
C SER A 240 -80.69 -15.93 28.94
N ALA A 241 -79.49 -16.46 29.12
CA ALA A 241 -78.28 -15.73 29.51
C ALA A 241 -77.12 -16.19 28.62
N THR A 242 -76.28 -15.27 28.14
CA THR A 242 -75.10 -15.60 27.31
C THR A 242 -73.87 -14.84 27.79
N PHE A 243 -72.74 -15.54 27.96
CA PHE A 243 -71.46 -14.98 28.37
C PHE A 243 -70.42 -15.22 27.26
N THR A 244 -69.88 -14.15 26.68
CA THR A 244 -68.88 -14.24 25.59
C THR A 244 -67.66 -13.41 25.95
N ASP A 245 -66.47 -14.01 25.91
CA ASP A 245 -65.20 -13.36 26.29
C ASP A 245 -65.24 -12.74 27.70
N CYS A 246 -65.86 -13.43 28.65
CA CYS A 246 -66.01 -12.99 30.04
C CYS A 246 -64.91 -13.59 30.92
N TYR A 247 -64.19 -12.77 31.67
CA TYR A 247 -63.04 -13.17 32.50
C TYR A 247 -63.24 -12.84 33.97
N TYR A 248 -62.81 -13.71 34.88
CA TYR A 248 -62.95 -13.47 36.32
C TYR A 248 -61.70 -13.84 37.13
N LEU A 249 -61.35 -12.99 38.10
CA LEU A 249 -60.27 -13.26 39.06
C LEU A 249 -60.79 -14.07 40.25
N ASN A 250 -61.84 -13.56 40.91
CA ASN A 250 -62.46 -14.17 42.06
C ASN A 250 -63.76 -14.84 41.64
N THR A 251 -63.98 -16.09 42.03
CA THR A 251 -65.29 -16.74 41.84
C THR A 251 -66.32 -16.08 42.75
N CYS A 252 -67.55 -15.90 42.30
CA CYS A 252 -68.69 -15.52 43.15
C CYS A 252 -69.77 -16.61 43.03
N GLY A 253 -69.78 -17.58 43.94
CA GLY A 253 -70.68 -18.74 43.85
C GLY A 253 -70.40 -19.64 42.65
N LYS A 254 -71.35 -19.76 41.71
CA LYS A 254 -71.22 -20.59 40.50
C LYS A 254 -70.16 -20.02 39.55
N VAL A 255 -69.23 -20.87 39.10
CA VAL A 255 -68.19 -20.54 38.10
C VAL A 255 -68.80 -20.28 36.74
N GLN A 256 -68.53 -19.12 36.16
CA GLN A 256 -68.98 -18.70 34.82
C GLN A 256 -67.88 -17.85 34.16
N GLY A 257 -67.62 -18.07 32.87
CA GLY A 257 -66.53 -17.42 32.15
C GLY A 257 -65.16 -18.07 32.38
N ASP A 258 -64.11 -17.40 31.93
CA ASP A 258 -62.72 -17.88 31.99
C ASP A 258 -62.02 -17.35 33.25
N LYS A 259 -61.50 -18.27 34.09
CA LYS A 259 -60.70 -17.90 35.25
C LYS A 259 -59.35 -17.32 34.83
N ILE A 260 -58.93 -16.25 35.49
CA ILE A 260 -57.61 -15.63 35.30
C ILE A 260 -56.80 -15.64 36.60
N THR A 261 -55.48 -15.48 36.49
CA THR A 261 -54.58 -15.29 37.63
C THR A 261 -54.23 -13.83 37.83
N GLU A 262 -53.75 -13.46 39.02
CA GLU A 262 -53.22 -12.11 39.28
C GLU A 262 -52.08 -11.74 38.32
N ALA A 263 -51.22 -12.71 37.97
CA ALA A 263 -50.14 -12.50 37.02
C ALA A 263 -50.67 -12.18 35.61
N GLN A 264 -51.69 -12.92 35.15
CA GLN A 264 -52.37 -12.64 33.88
C GLN A 264 -53.08 -11.29 33.88
N LEU A 265 -53.65 -10.90 35.02
CA LEU A 265 -54.34 -9.61 35.17
C LEU A 265 -53.36 -8.43 35.01
N LYS A 266 -52.12 -8.58 35.47
CA LYS A 266 -51.09 -7.53 35.43
C LYS A 266 -50.21 -7.53 34.17
N ASN A 267 -50.09 -8.66 33.48
CA ASN A 267 -49.11 -8.84 32.41
C ASN A 267 -49.64 -8.51 30.99
N GLY A 268 -50.85 -7.96 30.85
CA GLY A 268 -51.42 -7.61 29.56
C GLY A 268 -52.24 -8.70 28.88
N TYR A 269 -52.19 -9.94 29.37
CA TYR A 269 -52.98 -11.06 28.82
C TYR A 269 -54.48 -10.73 28.78
N VAL A 270 -55.04 -10.27 29.90
CA VAL A 270 -56.49 -10.02 30.01
C VAL A 270 -56.89 -8.80 29.18
N ALA A 271 -56.07 -7.74 29.17
CA ALA A 271 -56.32 -6.55 28.35
C ALA A 271 -56.33 -6.90 26.84
N TYR A 272 -55.36 -7.68 26.38
CA TYR A 272 -55.29 -8.15 24.99
C TYR A 272 -56.51 -9.01 24.62
N LYS A 273 -56.90 -9.95 25.50
CA LYS A 273 -58.07 -10.81 25.30
C LYS A 273 -59.39 -10.04 25.25
N LEU A 274 -59.58 -9.06 26.12
CA LEU A 274 -60.75 -8.18 26.13
C LEU A 274 -60.77 -7.22 24.93
N GLN A 275 -59.60 -6.74 24.46
CA GLN A 275 -59.50 -5.91 23.27
C GLN A 275 -59.78 -6.74 21.99
N LYS A 276 -59.39 -8.02 21.96
CA LYS A 276 -59.69 -9.04 20.93
C LYS A 276 -59.50 -8.57 19.49
N GLY A 277 -58.34 -7.98 19.19
CA GLY A 277 -57.97 -7.56 17.84
C GLY A 277 -58.80 -6.40 17.26
N ARG A 278 -59.69 -5.78 18.06
CA ARG A 278 -60.48 -4.63 17.60
C ARG A 278 -59.58 -3.44 17.28
N GLU A 279 -59.90 -2.74 16.19
CA GLU A 279 -59.17 -1.54 15.78
C GLU A 279 -59.39 -0.39 16.77
N SER A 280 -60.64 -0.15 17.18
CA SER A 280 -61.01 0.87 18.16
C SER A 280 -60.52 0.50 19.57
N GLN A 281 -59.71 1.35 20.18
CA GLN A 281 -59.18 1.17 21.53
C GLN A 281 -60.32 1.27 22.56
N VAL A 282 -60.65 0.15 23.21
CA VAL A 282 -61.70 0.06 24.24
C VAL A 282 -61.12 -0.44 25.56
N TRP A 283 -60.34 -1.53 25.51
CA TRP A 283 -59.62 -2.07 26.66
C TRP A 283 -58.12 -1.86 26.50
N GLY A 284 -57.50 -1.25 27.50
CA GLY A 284 -56.06 -1.00 27.51
C GLY A 284 -55.47 -1.19 28.90
N GLN A 285 -54.15 -1.33 28.96
CA GLN A 285 -53.41 -1.48 30.20
C GLN A 285 -51.99 -0.95 30.02
N THR A 286 -51.52 -0.12 30.94
CA THR A 286 -50.12 0.29 31.03
C THR A 286 -49.36 -0.77 31.82
N LEU A 287 -48.60 -1.61 31.13
CA LEU A 287 -47.92 -2.74 31.76
C LEU A 287 -46.84 -2.24 32.75
N GLY A 288 -46.83 -2.82 33.95
CA GLY A 288 -45.96 -2.41 35.06
C GLY A 288 -46.49 -1.25 35.91
N THR A 289 -47.65 -0.66 35.57
CA THR A 289 -48.29 0.41 36.36
C THR A 289 -49.75 0.11 36.69
N ASP A 290 -50.54 -0.26 35.69
CA ASP A 290 -51.95 -0.59 35.87
C ASP A 290 -52.10 -2.01 36.44
N ASN A 291 -52.78 -2.15 37.59
CA ASN A 291 -52.99 -3.44 38.25
C ASN A 291 -53.98 -4.37 37.51
N GLU A 292 -54.86 -3.78 36.69
CA GLU A 292 -55.85 -4.49 35.90
C GLU A 292 -56.20 -3.72 34.61
N PRO A 293 -56.79 -4.39 33.60
CA PRO A 293 -57.27 -3.73 32.38
C PRO A 293 -58.28 -2.61 32.67
N GLN A 294 -58.18 -1.53 31.91
CA GLN A 294 -59.03 -0.35 32.04
C GLN A 294 -59.80 -0.12 30.74
N LEU A 295 -61.00 0.45 30.87
CA LEU A 295 -61.71 1.02 29.74
C LEU A 295 -61.08 2.36 29.38
N THR A 296 -60.57 2.50 28.16
CA THR A 296 -59.80 3.68 27.75
C THR A 296 -59.77 3.80 26.24
N ALA A 297 -59.83 5.05 25.76
CA ALA A 297 -59.60 5.39 24.36
C ALA A 297 -58.12 5.74 24.06
N ASP A 298 -57.24 5.74 25.08
CA ASP A 298 -55.81 6.06 24.90
C ASP A 298 -55.08 4.93 24.16
N ALA A 299 -54.73 5.18 22.90
CA ALA A 299 -54.00 4.24 22.05
C ALA A 299 -52.65 3.80 22.65
N LYS A 300 -52.03 4.59 23.54
CA LYS A 300 -50.77 4.21 24.20
C LYS A 300 -50.94 3.04 25.16
N LYS A 301 -52.14 2.83 25.68
CA LYS A 301 -52.48 1.70 26.56
C LYS A 301 -52.78 0.41 25.80
N ARG A 302 -52.70 0.41 24.47
CA ARG A 302 -52.85 -0.80 23.66
C ARG A 302 -51.77 -1.81 24.00
N VAL A 303 -52.16 -3.08 24.11
CA VAL A 303 -51.27 -4.21 24.38
C VAL A 303 -51.20 -5.09 23.13
N TYR A 304 -49.99 -5.51 22.77
CA TYR A 304 -49.69 -6.41 21.65
C TYR A 304 -49.06 -7.70 22.14
N GLN A 305 -49.27 -8.79 21.40
CA GLN A 305 -48.77 -10.13 21.72
C GLN A 305 -47.53 -10.47 20.89
N VAL A 306 -46.53 -11.08 21.55
CA VAL A 306 -45.40 -11.75 20.88
C VAL A 306 -45.44 -13.23 21.21
N LYS A 307 -45.52 -14.07 20.16
CA LYS A 307 -45.46 -15.54 20.26
C LYS A 307 -44.06 -16.03 19.88
N PHE A 308 -43.51 -16.93 20.69
CA PHE A 308 -42.26 -17.62 20.38
C PHE A 308 -42.55 -19.08 20.06
N THR A 309 -42.21 -19.48 18.85
CA THR A 309 -42.57 -20.78 18.26
C THR A 309 -41.31 -21.62 18.08
N TYR A 310 -41.29 -22.84 18.61
CA TYR A 310 -40.21 -23.80 18.39
C TYR A 310 -40.80 -25.09 17.83
N ASN A 311 -40.25 -25.58 16.70
CA ASN A 311 -40.75 -26.73 15.94
C ASN A 311 -42.25 -26.63 15.59
N GLY A 312 -42.71 -25.44 15.22
CA GLY A 312 -44.11 -25.18 14.85
C GLY A 312 -45.09 -25.06 16.03
N GLU A 313 -44.63 -25.19 17.27
CA GLU A 313 -45.46 -25.05 18.46
C GLU A 313 -45.14 -23.77 19.24
N VAL A 314 -46.16 -23.03 19.70
CA VAL A 314 -45.98 -21.85 20.56
C VAL A 314 -45.53 -22.30 21.95
N LYS A 315 -44.28 -22.00 22.31
CA LYS A 315 -43.70 -22.37 23.60
C LYS A 315 -43.78 -21.25 24.63
N ALA A 316 -43.76 -20.00 24.19
CA ALA A 316 -43.89 -18.85 25.09
C ALA A 316 -44.71 -17.71 24.46
N MET A 317 -45.44 -16.99 25.31
CA MET A 317 -46.17 -15.78 24.94
C MET A 317 -45.76 -14.63 25.86
N ARG A 318 -45.61 -13.44 25.30
CA ARG A 318 -45.33 -12.19 26.01
C ARG A 318 -46.22 -11.08 25.48
N TYR A 319 -46.36 -10.02 26.27
CA TYR A 319 -47.19 -8.87 25.93
C TYR A 319 -46.41 -7.58 26.20
N ALA A 320 -46.62 -6.57 25.35
CA ALA A 320 -45.99 -5.26 25.47
C ALA A 320 -46.96 -4.15 25.05
N ASN A 321 -46.79 -2.96 25.64
CA ASN A 321 -47.39 -1.75 25.08
C ASN A 321 -46.70 -1.33 23.79
N SER A 322 -47.38 -0.55 22.95
CA SER A 322 -46.84 -0.05 21.68
C SER A 322 -45.45 0.60 21.86
N GLY A 323 -44.47 0.17 21.06
CA GLY A 323 -43.10 0.68 21.09
C GLY A 323 -42.25 0.19 22.26
N LYS A 324 -42.78 -0.66 23.15
CA LYS A 324 -42.03 -1.31 24.24
C LYS A 324 -41.51 -2.68 23.80
N THR A 325 -40.63 -3.27 24.61
CA THR A 325 -39.97 -4.54 24.32
C THR A 325 -40.47 -5.67 25.22
N VAL A 326 -40.14 -6.91 24.88
CA VAL A 326 -40.43 -8.11 25.68
C VAL A 326 -39.15 -8.88 25.97
N ALA A 327 -39.11 -9.60 27.09
CA ALA A 327 -38.04 -10.54 27.39
C ALA A 327 -38.11 -11.77 26.48
N LEU A 328 -36.95 -12.24 26.01
CA LEU A 328 -36.83 -13.47 25.24
C LEU A 328 -37.00 -14.70 26.15
N PRO A 329 -37.60 -15.80 25.66
CA PRO A 329 -37.73 -17.03 26.44
C PRO A 329 -36.39 -17.75 26.65
N THR A 330 -36.29 -18.53 27.73
CA THR A 330 -35.11 -19.35 28.03
C THR A 330 -35.13 -20.70 27.31
N ALA A 331 -34.00 -21.41 27.27
CA ALA A 331 -33.94 -22.75 26.69
C ALA A 331 -34.84 -23.75 27.43
N GLU A 332 -34.96 -23.60 28.76
CA GLU A 332 -35.85 -24.40 29.59
C GLU A 332 -37.32 -24.15 29.22
N GLU A 333 -37.73 -22.89 29.02
CA GLU A 333 -39.10 -22.56 28.58
C GLU A 333 -39.43 -23.12 27.19
N LEU A 334 -38.45 -23.19 26.29
CA LEU A 334 -38.63 -23.67 24.92
C LEU A 334 -38.63 -25.21 24.82
N LEU A 335 -37.73 -25.87 25.56
CA LEU A 335 -37.50 -27.31 25.48
C LEU A 335 -38.33 -28.13 26.48
N GLY A 336 -38.73 -27.53 27.61
CA GLY A 336 -39.46 -28.22 28.68
C GLY A 336 -38.72 -29.49 29.13
N ALA A 337 -39.37 -30.64 29.02
CA ALA A 337 -38.77 -31.94 29.38
C ALA A 337 -37.53 -32.33 28.55
N GLY A 338 -37.33 -31.72 27.37
CA GLY A 338 -36.13 -31.93 26.55
C GLY A 338 -34.91 -31.13 27.03
N TYR A 339 -35.06 -30.27 28.04
CA TYR A 339 -33.97 -29.49 28.60
C TYR A 339 -33.06 -30.36 29.49
N ASN A 340 -31.81 -30.52 29.06
CA ASN A 340 -30.73 -31.07 29.87
C ASN A 340 -29.82 -29.95 30.41
N PRO A 341 -29.69 -29.77 31.73
CA PRO A 341 -28.89 -28.69 32.32
C PRO A 341 -27.37 -28.84 32.11
N LYS A 342 -26.86 -30.01 31.72
CA LYS A 342 -25.46 -30.20 31.36
C LYS A 342 -25.12 -29.69 29.96
N MET A 343 -26.13 -29.53 29.10
CA MET A 343 -25.91 -29.03 27.74
C MET A 343 -25.83 -27.50 27.74
N THR A 344 -25.02 -26.97 26.83
CA THR A 344 -25.07 -25.56 26.48
C THR A 344 -26.01 -25.37 25.30
N TYR A 345 -27.00 -24.47 25.44
CA TYR A 345 -27.95 -24.16 24.37
C TYR A 345 -27.68 -22.80 23.76
N THR A 346 -27.69 -22.74 22.44
CA THR A 346 -27.75 -21.49 21.68
C THR A 346 -29.18 -21.30 21.18
N LEU A 347 -29.78 -20.15 21.50
CA LEU A 347 -31.13 -19.76 21.05
C LEU A 347 -31.01 -18.72 19.95
N ASN A 348 -31.66 -18.96 18.81
CA ASN A 348 -31.73 -18.01 17.71
C ASN A 348 -33.18 -17.58 17.48
N PHE A 349 -33.41 -16.27 17.52
CA PHE A 349 -34.72 -15.63 17.35
C PHE A 349 -34.85 -14.87 16.02
N GLY A 350 -33.95 -15.14 15.06
CA GLY A 350 -33.87 -14.42 13.79
C GLY A 350 -33.51 -12.94 14.00
N ASN A 351 -34.29 -12.05 13.38
CA ASN A 351 -34.10 -10.60 13.53
C ASN A 351 -34.74 -10.02 14.80
N PHE A 352 -35.43 -10.84 15.60
CA PHE A 352 -36.08 -10.40 16.83
C PHE A 352 -35.10 -10.46 18.00
N THR A 353 -34.93 -9.34 18.71
CA THR A 353 -34.01 -9.21 19.85
C THR A 353 -34.77 -8.69 21.08
N ALA A 354 -34.14 -8.76 22.25
CA ALA A 354 -34.70 -8.19 23.49
C ALA A 354 -34.93 -6.66 23.43
N THR A 355 -34.37 -5.99 22.42
CA THR A 355 -34.53 -4.55 22.18
C THR A 355 -35.51 -4.24 21.04
N THR A 356 -36.07 -5.25 20.37
CA THR A 356 -37.03 -5.03 19.27
C THR A 356 -38.32 -4.41 19.82
N PRO A 357 -38.71 -3.21 19.34
CA PRO A 357 -39.97 -2.61 19.74
C PRO A 357 -41.16 -3.40 19.16
N VAL A 358 -42.17 -3.58 19.98
CA VAL A 358 -43.44 -4.25 19.63
C VAL A 358 -44.48 -3.18 19.33
N THR A 359 -44.84 -3.04 18.06
CA THR A 359 -45.84 -2.08 17.57
C THR A 359 -47.09 -2.75 17.01
N GLU A 360 -47.04 -4.07 16.85
CA GLU A 360 -48.08 -4.95 16.33
C GLU A 360 -47.86 -6.36 16.91
N ASP A 361 -48.82 -7.26 16.70
CA ASP A 361 -48.68 -8.66 17.12
C ASP A 361 -47.61 -9.37 16.28
N LYS A 362 -46.72 -10.14 16.92
CA LYS A 362 -45.57 -10.79 16.26
C LYS A 362 -45.52 -12.29 16.58
N SER A 363 -45.04 -13.05 15.60
CA SER A 363 -44.62 -14.45 15.78
C SER A 363 -43.13 -14.55 15.47
N VAL A 364 -42.38 -15.18 16.37
CA VAL A 364 -40.92 -15.33 16.32
C VAL A 364 -40.61 -16.81 16.30
N ASP A 365 -40.11 -17.31 15.18
CA ASP A 365 -39.62 -18.68 15.09
C ASP A 365 -38.25 -18.78 15.77
N VAL A 366 -38.12 -19.75 16.66
CA VAL A 366 -36.94 -19.97 17.48
C VAL A 366 -36.25 -21.24 17.04
N THR A 367 -34.94 -21.17 16.85
CA THR A 367 -34.09 -22.36 16.67
C THR A 367 -33.26 -22.59 17.93
N VAL A 368 -33.23 -23.83 18.42
CA VAL A 368 -32.47 -24.23 19.61
C VAL A 368 -31.41 -25.25 19.19
N THR A 369 -30.14 -24.98 19.49
CA THR A 369 -29.04 -25.92 19.23
C THR A 369 -28.29 -26.22 20.52
N GLY A 370 -28.24 -27.50 20.89
CA GLY A 370 -27.56 -27.98 22.09
C GLY A 370 -26.18 -28.56 21.79
N THR A 371 -25.20 -28.30 22.67
CA THR A 371 -23.84 -28.87 22.61
C THR A 371 -23.47 -29.49 23.96
N PHE A 372 -22.91 -30.71 23.94
CA PHE A 372 -22.45 -31.44 25.11
C PHE A 372 -20.97 -31.10 25.43
N PRO A 373 -20.68 -30.41 26.55
CA PRO A 373 -19.31 -30.15 26.96
C PRO A 373 -18.67 -31.41 27.56
N ILE A 374 -17.41 -31.66 27.22
CA ILE A 374 -16.63 -32.80 27.73
C ILE A 374 -15.37 -32.24 28.38
N ALA A 375 -15.27 -32.42 29.69
CA ALA A 375 -14.13 -31.96 30.48
C ALA A 375 -13.36 -33.14 31.10
N THR A 376 -13.97 -34.32 31.20
CA THR A 376 -13.41 -35.49 31.90
C THR A 376 -13.68 -36.79 31.14
N ALA A 377 -12.99 -37.86 31.52
CA ALA A 377 -13.26 -39.20 31.01
C ALA A 377 -14.69 -39.68 31.30
N ALA A 378 -15.28 -39.24 32.42
CA ALA A 378 -16.66 -39.56 32.77
C ALA A 378 -17.64 -38.89 31.79
N ASP A 379 -17.40 -37.62 31.45
CA ASP A 379 -18.22 -36.89 30.45
C ASP A 379 -18.10 -37.54 29.07
N TRP A 380 -16.90 -38.00 28.68
CA TRP A 380 -16.71 -38.75 27.43
C TRP A 380 -17.54 -40.04 27.41
N LYS A 381 -17.52 -40.81 28.50
CA LYS A 381 -18.35 -42.03 28.63
C LYS A 381 -19.84 -41.72 28.58
N GLU A 382 -20.29 -40.63 29.21
CA GLU A 382 -21.69 -40.17 29.14
C GLU A 382 -22.08 -39.76 27.73
N PHE A 383 -21.23 -39.01 27.03
CA PHE A 383 -21.42 -38.65 25.63
C PHE A 383 -21.52 -39.90 24.74
N CYS A 384 -20.61 -40.87 24.90
CA CYS A 384 -20.68 -42.15 24.20
C CYS A 384 -22.01 -42.86 24.48
N ALA A 385 -22.44 -42.93 25.74
CA ALA A 385 -23.70 -43.56 26.13
C ALA A 385 -24.92 -42.88 25.50
N LEU A 386 -24.96 -41.54 25.44
CA LEU A 386 -26.06 -40.79 24.80
C LEU A 386 -26.13 -41.04 23.30
N VAL A 387 -24.99 -40.96 22.61
CA VAL A 387 -24.89 -41.23 21.16
C VAL A 387 -25.27 -42.67 20.86
N ASN A 388 -24.69 -43.63 21.58
CA ASN A 388 -24.95 -45.06 21.39
C ASN A 388 -26.38 -45.45 21.80
N GLY A 389 -26.99 -44.69 22.71
CA GLY A 389 -28.41 -44.79 23.10
C GLY A 389 -29.38 -44.23 22.05
N GLY A 390 -28.89 -43.50 21.04
CA GLY A 390 -29.69 -43.05 19.89
C GLY A 390 -29.64 -41.56 19.59
N GLN A 391 -28.97 -40.74 20.39
CA GLN A 391 -28.79 -39.30 20.13
C GLN A 391 -27.64 -39.08 19.12
N THR A 392 -27.75 -39.64 17.93
CA THR A 392 -26.64 -39.73 16.97
C THR A 392 -26.16 -38.38 16.43
N THR A 393 -27.02 -37.36 16.42
CA THR A 393 -26.71 -35.99 15.95
C THR A 393 -26.26 -35.05 17.07
N LEU A 394 -25.99 -35.57 18.27
CA LEU A 394 -25.58 -34.76 19.42
C LEU A 394 -24.23 -34.08 19.15
N ASN A 395 -24.22 -32.74 19.13
CA ASN A 395 -22.97 -31.98 19.04
C ASN A 395 -22.23 -32.04 20.37
N ALA A 396 -20.91 -32.12 20.33
CA ALA A 396 -20.07 -32.13 21.52
C ALA A 396 -18.80 -31.29 21.33
N LYS A 397 -18.23 -30.82 22.43
CA LYS A 397 -16.94 -30.13 22.41
C LYS A 397 -16.08 -30.50 23.61
N LEU A 398 -14.77 -30.59 23.41
CA LEU A 398 -13.83 -30.62 24.53
C LEU A 398 -13.69 -29.22 25.13
N THR A 399 -13.57 -29.14 26.45
CA THR A 399 -13.29 -27.88 27.16
C THR A 399 -11.90 -27.83 27.79
N GLN A 400 -11.18 -28.95 27.78
CA GLN A 400 -9.81 -29.12 28.22
C GLN A 400 -9.25 -30.42 27.64
N ASP A 401 -7.95 -30.68 27.84
CA ASP A 401 -7.36 -31.98 27.52
C ASP A 401 -7.95 -33.07 28.43
N VAL A 402 -8.27 -34.23 27.85
CA VAL A 402 -8.94 -35.33 28.55
C VAL A 402 -8.15 -36.61 28.38
N ASP A 403 -7.75 -37.22 29.49
CA ASP A 403 -7.18 -38.57 29.52
C ASP A 403 -8.29 -39.60 29.83
N LEU A 404 -8.60 -40.46 28.86
CA LEU A 404 -9.60 -41.52 28.97
C LEU A 404 -9.08 -42.75 29.73
N GLY A 405 -7.77 -42.83 29.99
CA GLY A 405 -7.12 -43.97 30.61
C GLY A 405 -7.15 -45.21 29.70
N THR A 406 -7.45 -46.36 30.31
CA THR A 406 -7.42 -47.68 29.66
C THR A 406 -8.79 -48.21 29.26
N ASP A 407 -9.87 -47.59 29.75
CA ASP A 407 -11.24 -48.06 29.46
C ASP A 407 -11.65 -47.67 28.04
N ILE A 408 -11.96 -48.67 27.21
CA ILE A 408 -12.39 -48.46 25.83
C ILE A 408 -13.84 -47.97 25.82
N ALA A 409 -14.05 -46.72 25.43
CA ALA A 409 -15.35 -46.12 25.23
C ALA A 409 -15.37 -45.39 23.88
N MET A 410 -16.15 -45.92 22.94
CA MET A 410 -16.19 -45.44 21.55
C MET A 410 -17.51 -44.75 21.23
N VAL A 411 -17.43 -43.67 20.47
CA VAL A 411 -18.57 -42.88 20.00
C VAL A 411 -19.10 -43.48 18.70
N GLY A 412 -20.39 -43.81 18.69
CA GLY A 412 -21.07 -44.39 17.53
C GLY A 412 -20.89 -45.90 17.42
N THR A 413 -21.97 -46.59 17.07
CA THR A 413 -21.98 -48.04 16.85
C THR A 413 -22.48 -48.38 15.45
N ALA A 414 -22.37 -49.65 15.05
CA ALA A 414 -22.89 -50.13 13.78
C ALA A 414 -24.37 -49.79 13.54
N LYS A 415 -25.21 -49.82 14.60
CA LYS A 415 -26.65 -49.50 14.54
C LYS A 415 -26.95 -48.02 14.75
N LYS A 416 -26.05 -47.28 15.40
CA LYS A 416 -26.21 -45.88 15.80
C LYS A 416 -24.93 -45.10 15.47
N PRO A 417 -24.62 -44.89 14.19
CA PRO A 417 -23.42 -44.18 13.79
C PRO A 417 -23.51 -42.71 14.22
N TYR A 418 -22.39 -42.13 14.62
CA TYR A 418 -22.32 -40.73 15.01
C TYR A 418 -22.49 -39.81 13.78
N ALA A 419 -23.33 -38.80 13.91
CA ALA A 419 -23.72 -37.87 12.84
C ALA A 419 -23.70 -36.41 13.30
N GLY A 420 -23.18 -36.14 14.50
CA GLY A 420 -23.08 -34.78 15.06
C GLY A 420 -21.78 -34.07 14.68
N THR A 421 -21.62 -32.86 15.22
CA THR A 421 -20.36 -32.11 15.20
C THR A 421 -19.61 -32.30 16.50
N PHE A 422 -18.37 -32.79 16.41
CA PHE A 422 -17.44 -32.88 17.51
C PHE A 422 -16.30 -31.86 17.32
N ASP A 423 -16.17 -30.91 18.24
CA ASP A 423 -15.12 -29.89 18.22
C ASP A 423 -14.13 -30.10 19.37
N GLY A 424 -12.91 -30.52 19.05
CA GLY A 424 -11.86 -30.66 20.05
C GLY A 424 -11.34 -29.33 20.60
N GLN A 425 -11.64 -28.19 19.97
CA GLN A 425 -11.13 -26.86 20.35
C GLN A 425 -9.59 -26.78 20.53
N GLY A 426 -8.84 -27.64 19.85
CA GLY A 426 -7.38 -27.75 19.96
C GLY A 426 -6.89 -28.62 21.11
N HIS A 427 -7.80 -29.17 21.92
CA HIS A 427 -7.49 -30.04 23.05
C HIS A 427 -7.15 -31.47 22.63
N THR A 428 -6.44 -32.16 23.53
CA THR A 428 -5.97 -33.52 23.37
C THR A 428 -6.88 -34.52 24.05
N LEU A 429 -7.27 -35.55 23.32
CA LEU A 429 -7.92 -36.76 23.82
C LEU A 429 -6.87 -37.88 23.91
N LYS A 430 -6.46 -38.21 25.13
CA LYS A 430 -5.41 -39.20 25.41
C LYS A 430 -6.01 -40.53 25.83
N PHE A 431 -5.44 -41.64 25.35
CA PHE A 431 -5.89 -42.99 25.72
C PHE A 431 -4.80 -44.04 25.48
N ASN A 432 -4.79 -45.09 26.31
CA ASN A 432 -3.92 -46.26 26.15
C ASN A 432 -4.78 -47.52 26.16
N TRP A 433 -5.29 -47.91 25.01
CA TRP A 433 -6.27 -48.97 24.87
C TRP A 433 -5.64 -50.28 24.43
N ASP A 434 -5.93 -51.33 25.20
CA ASP A 434 -5.64 -52.72 24.84
C ASP A 434 -6.96 -53.43 24.51
N GLY A 435 -7.16 -53.69 23.23
CA GLY A 435 -8.34 -54.36 22.69
C GLY A 435 -8.41 -55.85 23.01
N GLY A 436 -7.31 -56.49 23.46
CA GLY A 436 -7.23 -57.94 23.55
C GLY A 436 -7.57 -58.58 22.21
N GLU A 437 -8.66 -59.34 22.14
CA GLU A 437 -9.15 -60.00 20.91
C GLU A 437 -10.14 -59.14 20.10
N ASN A 438 -10.48 -57.93 20.56
CA ASN A 438 -11.48 -57.07 19.90
C ASN A 438 -10.90 -56.36 18.66
N ASP A 439 -11.68 -56.33 17.58
CA ASP A 439 -11.47 -55.52 16.39
C ASP A 439 -12.18 -54.16 16.48
N ASN A 440 -12.02 -53.32 15.45
CA ASN A 440 -12.79 -52.09 15.24
C ASN A 440 -12.59 -51.04 16.36
N ILE A 441 -11.34 -50.70 16.66
CA ILE A 441 -10.99 -49.84 17.80
C ILE A 441 -10.52 -48.46 17.34
N ALA A 442 -11.30 -47.44 17.68
CA ALA A 442 -10.96 -46.03 17.57
C ALA A 442 -11.88 -45.18 18.48
N PRO A 443 -11.51 -43.94 18.85
CA PRO A 443 -12.38 -43.06 19.64
C PRO A 443 -13.76 -42.85 19.02
N PHE A 444 -13.84 -42.80 17.69
CA PHE A 444 -15.09 -42.82 16.94
C PHE A 444 -15.23 -44.15 16.21
N GLY A 445 -16.09 -45.02 16.72
CA GLY A 445 -16.28 -46.37 16.17
C GLY A 445 -16.90 -46.33 14.77
N ARG A 446 -18.04 -45.68 14.62
CA ARG A 446 -18.68 -45.51 13.30
C ARG A 446 -19.31 -44.14 13.13
N VAL A 447 -19.05 -43.49 11.99
CA VAL A 447 -19.62 -42.18 11.63
C VAL A 447 -20.51 -42.24 10.38
N ASN A 448 -21.50 -41.37 10.32
CA ASN A 448 -22.42 -41.20 9.19
C ASN A 448 -22.89 -39.73 9.09
N GLY A 449 -22.18 -38.91 8.32
CA GLY A 449 -22.46 -37.48 8.20
C GLY A 449 -21.87 -36.63 9.33
N ALA A 450 -20.83 -37.10 10.01
CA ALA A 450 -20.23 -36.40 11.16
C ALA A 450 -19.22 -35.33 10.73
N THR A 451 -19.09 -34.28 11.55
CA THR A 451 -17.99 -33.31 11.45
C THR A 451 -17.12 -33.44 12.69
N ILE A 452 -15.85 -33.80 12.54
CA ILE A 452 -14.88 -33.88 13.63
C ILE A 452 -13.76 -32.89 13.34
N ARG A 453 -13.53 -31.93 14.23
CA ARG A 453 -12.53 -30.89 13.98
C ARG A 453 -11.72 -30.48 15.21
N ASN A 454 -10.57 -29.88 14.97
CA ASN A 454 -9.69 -29.30 16.00
C ASN A 454 -9.35 -30.29 17.12
N LEU A 455 -9.21 -31.57 16.82
CA LEU A 455 -9.01 -32.61 17.83
C LEU A 455 -7.63 -33.25 17.70
N ARG A 456 -6.92 -33.39 18.81
CA ARG A 456 -5.67 -34.14 18.89
C ARG A 456 -5.92 -35.46 19.60
N THR A 457 -5.53 -36.59 19.03
CA THR A 457 -5.54 -37.89 19.69
C THR A 457 -4.12 -38.34 19.99
N GLU A 458 -3.88 -38.82 21.21
CA GLU A 458 -2.54 -39.21 21.67
C GLU A 458 -2.58 -40.52 22.47
N GLY A 459 -1.53 -41.33 22.39
CA GLY A 459 -1.33 -42.50 23.23
C GLY A 459 -1.12 -43.77 22.40
N SER A 460 -1.80 -44.85 22.73
CA SER A 460 -1.63 -46.13 22.02
C SER A 460 -2.90 -46.97 21.91
N ILE A 461 -2.99 -47.72 20.81
CA ILE A 461 -3.98 -48.78 20.60
C ILE A 461 -3.21 -50.07 20.29
N ARG A 462 -3.45 -51.12 21.07
CA ARG A 462 -2.93 -52.48 20.80
C ARG A 462 -4.08 -53.47 20.74
N SER A 463 -4.02 -54.42 19.81
CA SER A 463 -5.01 -55.51 19.74
C SER A 463 -4.43 -56.73 19.01
N ASN A 464 -4.86 -57.93 19.38
CA ASN A 464 -4.61 -59.18 18.64
C ASN A 464 -5.49 -59.32 17.39
N SER A 465 -6.32 -58.32 17.09
CA SER A 465 -7.25 -58.29 15.97
C SER A 465 -6.94 -57.17 14.95
N PHE A 466 -7.87 -56.93 14.02
CA PHE A 466 -7.74 -56.04 12.88
C PHE A 466 -8.65 -54.79 12.98
N TYR A 467 -8.53 -53.86 12.04
CA TYR A 467 -9.26 -52.58 11.98
C TYR A 467 -9.03 -51.71 13.24
N LEU A 468 -7.89 -51.02 13.24
CA LEU A 468 -7.48 -50.13 14.30
C LEU A 468 -7.20 -48.75 13.71
N SER A 469 -7.64 -47.70 14.38
CA SER A 469 -7.45 -46.34 13.89
C SER A 469 -7.24 -45.30 14.98
N GLY A 470 -6.41 -44.30 14.67
CA GLY A 470 -6.10 -43.22 15.60
C GLY A 470 -7.24 -42.24 15.85
N LEU A 471 -8.30 -42.25 15.03
CA LEU A 471 -9.45 -41.35 15.21
C LEU A 471 -10.79 -42.01 14.88
N ILE A 472 -11.00 -42.44 13.63
CA ILE A 472 -12.26 -43.05 13.18
C ILE A 472 -11.99 -44.47 12.73
N ASP A 473 -12.76 -45.45 13.21
CA ASP A 473 -12.65 -46.79 12.65
C ASP A 473 -13.38 -46.86 11.30
N GLU A 474 -14.71 -46.64 11.29
CA GLU A 474 -15.52 -46.74 10.07
C GLU A 474 -16.28 -45.46 9.68
N ALA A 475 -16.12 -45.03 8.42
CA ALA A 475 -16.99 -44.04 7.78
C ALA A 475 -18.05 -44.75 6.91
N TYR A 476 -19.27 -44.85 7.41
CA TYR A 476 -20.33 -45.71 6.85
C TYR A 476 -21.14 -45.05 5.72
N GLY A 477 -21.47 -43.76 5.85
CA GLY A 477 -22.31 -43.05 4.89
C GLY A 477 -22.29 -41.53 5.07
N GLY A 478 -23.02 -40.82 4.22
CA GLY A 478 -23.17 -39.37 4.30
C GLY A 478 -21.87 -38.60 3.99
N SER A 479 -21.88 -37.30 4.25
CA SER A 479 -20.71 -36.43 4.07
C SER A 479 -20.02 -36.21 5.41
N ASN A 480 -18.85 -36.84 5.59
CA ASN A 480 -18.05 -36.78 6.79
C ASN A 480 -16.89 -35.80 6.60
N THR A 481 -16.67 -34.93 7.57
CA THR A 481 -15.59 -33.94 7.53
C THR A 481 -14.64 -34.14 8.71
N VAL A 482 -13.34 -34.24 8.44
CA VAL A 482 -12.27 -34.29 9.44
C VAL A 482 -11.31 -33.14 9.19
N ALA A 483 -11.30 -32.13 10.06
CA ALA A 483 -10.55 -30.89 9.82
C ALA A 483 -9.66 -30.50 11.01
N ASN A 484 -8.43 -30.06 10.76
CA ASN A 484 -7.51 -29.60 11.82
C ASN A 484 -7.26 -30.66 12.90
N CYS A 485 -7.23 -31.94 12.53
CA CYS A 485 -7.07 -33.04 13.48
C CYS A 485 -5.63 -33.59 13.46
N VAL A 486 -5.15 -34.03 14.62
CA VAL A 486 -3.83 -34.65 14.77
C VAL A 486 -3.99 -36.04 15.37
N SER A 487 -3.43 -37.06 14.71
CA SER A 487 -3.29 -38.40 15.26
C SER A 487 -1.84 -38.67 15.64
N ALA A 488 -1.56 -38.64 16.94
CA ALA A 488 -0.29 -39.01 17.56
C ALA A 488 -0.38 -40.41 18.24
N VAL A 489 -1.31 -41.25 17.78
CA VAL A 489 -1.61 -42.55 18.38
C VAL A 489 -0.68 -43.63 17.81
N ASN A 490 -0.01 -44.38 18.69
CA ASN A 490 0.77 -45.55 18.30
C ASN A 490 -0.13 -46.79 18.20
N ILE A 491 -0.27 -47.34 17.00
CA ILE A 491 -1.13 -48.48 16.69
C ILE A 491 -0.27 -49.73 16.51
N THR A 492 -0.63 -50.81 17.21
CA THR A 492 0.02 -52.12 17.05
C THR A 492 -1.02 -53.23 16.94
N SER A 493 -1.07 -53.90 15.79
CA SER A 493 -1.90 -55.09 15.60
C SER A 493 -1.05 -56.36 15.66
N SER A 494 -1.52 -57.36 16.41
CA SER A 494 -0.95 -58.70 16.45
C SER A 494 -1.79 -59.73 15.70
N TYR A 495 -2.63 -59.29 14.76
CA TYR A 495 -3.49 -60.19 13.99
C TYR A 495 -2.67 -61.18 13.17
N THR A 496 -2.93 -62.47 13.37
CA THR A 496 -2.16 -63.58 12.80
C THR A 496 -2.79 -64.19 11.55
N SER A 497 -4.08 -63.96 11.32
CA SER A 497 -4.83 -64.67 10.29
C SER A 497 -4.76 -63.99 8.91
N ASN A 498 -4.73 -62.65 8.88
CA ASN A 498 -4.71 -61.85 7.65
C ASN A 498 -4.05 -60.48 7.90
N ARG A 499 -4.18 -59.56 6.93
CA ARG A 499 -3.82 -58.14 7.01
C ARG A 499 -4.46 -57.44 8.21
N CYS A 500 -3.74 -56.54 8.88
CA CYS A 500 -4.21 -55.89 10.10
C CYS A 500 -5.25 -54.79 9.85
N GLY A 501 -5.24 -54.18 8.68
CA GLY A 501 -6.17 -53.11 8.34
C GLY A 501 -6.06 -51.87 9.23
N ALA A 502 -4.86 -51.50 9.64
CA ALA A 502 -4.64 -50.34 10.50
C ALA A 502 -4.54 -49.04 9.69
N GLY A 503 -5.30 -48.01 10.09
CA GLY A 503 -5.28 -46.68 9.49
C GLY A 503 -4.81 -45.61 10.48
N GLY A 504 -3.92 -44.71 10.07
CA GLY A 504 -3.44 -43.65 10.96
C GLY A 504 -4.52 -42.68 11.43
N LEU A 505 -5.56 -42.47 10.61
CA LEU A 505 -6.70 -41.58 10.90
C LEU A 505 -8.05 -42.28 10.69
N ILE A 506 -8.20 -43.08 9.62
CA ILE A 506 -9.42 -43.84 9.31
C ILE A 506 -9.08 -45.27 8.91
N SER A 507 -9.74 -46.28 9.48
CA SER A 507 -9.53 -47.68 9.07
C SER A 507 -10.28 -48.00 7.76
N TYR A 508 -11.58 -47.70 7.70
CA TYR A 508 -12.44 -48.11 6.58
C TYR A 508 -13.44 -47.04 6.12
N ILE A 509 -13.54 -46.80 4.80
CA ILE A 509 -14.56 -45.94 4.18
C ILE A 509 -15.48 -46.79 3.29
N TYR A 510 -16.79 -46.76 3.55
CA TYR A 510 -17.81 -47.49 2.79
C TYR A 510 -18.22 -46.75 1.49
N SER A 511 -18.83 -47.46 0.54
CA SER A 511 -19.18 -46.94 -0.80
C SER A 511 -20.18 -45.78 -0.81
N GLY A 512 -21.02 -45.64 0.21
CA GLY A 512 -21.96 -44.53 0.37
C GLY A 512 -21.42 -43.33 1.13
N ALA A 513 -20.15 -43.34 1.53
CA ALA A 513 -19.53 -42.27 2.31
C ALA A 513 -18.71 -41.32 1.43
N ASN A 514 -18.82 -40.02 1.71
CA ASN A 514 -17.94 -38.99 1.19
C ASN A 514 -17.13 -38.42 2.34
N VAL A 515 -15.80 -38.53 2.29
CA VAL A 515 -14.92 -38.11 3.37
C VAL A 515 -14.01 -36.98 2.90
N ALA A 516 -14.10 -35.83 3.55
CA ALA A 516 -13.20 -34.70 3.37
C ALA A 516 -12.27 -34.59 4.57
N ILE A 517 -10.96 -34.71 4.33
CA ILE A 517 -9.91 -34.59 5.34
C ILE A 517 -9.09 -33.36 4.99
N SER A 518 -9.04 -32.37 5.88
CA SER A 518 -8.30 -31.12 5.61
C SER A 518 -7.44 -30.71 6.79
N ASP A 519 -6.23 -30.25 6.51
CA ASP A 519 -5.35 -29.65 7.52
C ASP A 519 -5.06 -30.63 8.67
N CYS A 520 -4.86 -31.92 8.34
CA CYS A 520 -4.66 -33.00 9.32
C CYS A 520 -3.22 -33.53 9.32
N LEU A 521 -2.77 -33.98 10.50
CA LEU A 521 -1.44 -34.57 10.72
C LEU A 521 -1.58 -35.98 11.30
N VAL A 522 -0.89 -36.96 10.72
CA VAL A 522 -0.65 -38.25 11.35
C VAL A 522 0.83 -38.39 11.66
N LYS A 523 1.18 -38.54 12.95
CA LYS A 523 2.57 -38.70 13.41
C LYS A 523 2.81 -39.90 14.31
N GLY A 524 1.75 -40.60 14.73
CA GLY A 524 1.86 -41.86 15.48
C GLY A 524 2.44 -43.00 14.63
N SER A 525 2.95 -44.04 15.29
CA SER A 525 3.47 -45.24 14.59
C SER A 525 2.37 -46.24 14.25
N ILE A 526 2.49 -46.95 13.11
CA ILE A 526 1.55 -47.99 12.67
C ILE A 526 2.33 -49.27 12.44
N ASN A 527 2.19 -50.25 13.35
CA ASN A 527 2.96 -51.48 13.30
C ASN A 527 2.09 -52.74 13.34
N ALA A 528 2.57 -53.80 12.71
CA ALA A 528 2.05 -55.15 12.90
C ALA A 528 3.15 -56.11 13.36
N THR A 529 2.82 -57.04 14.26
CA THR A 529 3.80 -58.00 14.80
C THR A 529 3.95 -59.26 13.93
N THR A 530 3.13 -59.40 12.87
CA THR A 530 3.15 -60.55 11.96
C THR A 530 3.38 -60.10 10.51
N GLU A 531 4.03 -60.94 9.71
CA GLU A 531 4.25 -60.69 8.27
C GLU A 531 2.93 -60.50 7.50
N LYS A 532 1.87 -61.23 7.88
CA LYS A 532 0.55 -61.07 7.26
C LYS A 532 -0.07 -59.73 7.62
N GLY A 533 0.06 -59.30 8.88
CA GLY A 533 -0.45 -58.02 9.36
C GLY A 533 0.20 -56.83 8.66
N GLN A 534 1.51 -56.90 8.39
CA GLN A 534 2.29 -55.85 7.70
C GLN A 534 1.77 -55.53 6.29
N LYS A 535 0.97 -56.44 5.69
CA LYS A 535 0.43 -56.37 4.32
C LYS A 535 -0.93 -55.68 4.20
N GLY A 536 -1.29 -54.80 5.14
CA GLY A 536 -2.46 -53.94 5.00
C GLY A 536 -2.50 -52.81 6.02
N MET A 537 -1.90 -51.68 5.66
CA MET A 537 -1.81 -50.46 6.48
C MET A 537 -2.04 -49.21 5.64
N GLY A 538 -2.66 -48.19 6.24
CA GLY A 538 -2.82 -46.88 5.63
C GLY A 538 -2.24 -45.78 6.52
N GLY A 539 -1.35 -44.94 5.99
CA GLY A 539 -0.81 -43.81 6.75
C GLY A 539 -1.88 -42.83 7.20
N PHE A 540 -2.92 -42.61 6.39
CA PHE A 540 -4.16 -41.94 6.80
C PHE A 540 -5.35 -42.89 6.77
N VAL A 541 -5.64 -43.48 5.60
CA VAL A 541 -6.79 -44.36 5.35
C VAL A 541 -6.30 -45.71 4.88
N TYR A 542 -6.73 -46.79 5.54
CA TYR A 542 -6.37 -48.15 5.11
C TYR A 542 -7.23 -48.67 3.95
N SER A 543 -8.56 -48.67 4.08
CA SER A 543 -9.48 -49.21 3.07
C SER A 543 -10.51 -48.17 2.65
N GLN A 544 -10.74 -48.01 1.34
CA GLN A 544 -11.65 -46.99 0.80
C GLN A 544 -12.49 -47.54 -0.35
N ASN A 545 -13.82 -47.51 -0.17
CA ASN A 545 -14.82 -47.81 -1.20
C ASN A 545 -15.66 -46.59 -1.60
N GLY A 546 -15.65 -45.53 -0.79
CA GLY A 546 -16.31 -44.25 -1.06
C GLY A 546 -15.36 -43.19 -1.62
N THR A 547 -15.78 -41.92 -1.57
CA THR A 547 -14.91 -40.80 -1.98
C THR A 547 -14.07 -40.30 -0.81
N CYS A 548 -12.82 -39.98 -1.07
CA CYS A 548 -11.90 -39.42 -0.08
C CYS A 548 -11.09 -38.27 -0.69
N THR A 549 -11.21 -37.08 -0.11
CA THR A 549 -10.44 -35.91 -0.51
C THR A 549 -9.55 -35.48 0.65
N LEU A 550 -8.24 -35.47 0.45
CA LEU A 550 -7.26 -34.99 1.42
C LEU A 550 -6.67 -33.67 0.94
N THR A 551 -6.68 -32.66 1.79
CA THR A 551 -6.16 -31.32 1.46
C THR A 551 -5.25 -30.79 2.56
N ARG A 552 -4.02 -30.38 2.23
CA ARG A 552 -3.03 -29.86 3.20
C ARG A 552 -2.78 -30.82 4.36
N CYS A 553 -2.56 -32.09 4.04
CA CYS A 553 -2.32 -33.14 5.04
C CYS A 553 -0.85 -33.54 5.09
N LEU A 554 -0.37 -33.89 6.28
CA LEU A 554 1.01 -34.31 6.52
C LEU A 554 1.05 -35.70 7.17
N TYR A 555 1.74 -36.65 6.55
CA TYR A 555 2.08 -37.94 7.15
C TYR A 555 3.53 -37.95 7.62
N ALA A 556 3.76 -38.05 8.93
CA ALA A 556 5.08 -38.13 9.53
C ALA A 556 5.28 -39.35 10.44
N GLY A 557 4.29 -40.24 10.50
CA GLY A 557 4.36 -41.48 11.28
C GLY A 557 5.44 -42.44 10.79
N THR A 558 5.85 -43.35 11.66
CA THR A 558 6.69 -44.50 11.31
C THR A 558 5.84 -45.75 11.16
N ASN A 559 6.30 -46.72 10.38
CA ASN A 559 5.55 -47.95 10.14
C ASN A 559 6.47 -49.10 9.72
N ASN A 560 5.96 -50.34 9.81
CA ASN A 560 6.63 -51.53 9.31
C ASN A 560 5.84 -52.21 8.17
N ALA A 561 5.19 -51.42 7.31
CA ALA A 561 4.36 -51.94 6.23
C ALA A 561 5.17 -52.74 5.19
N ASP A 562 4.72 -53.94 4.87
CA ASP A 562 5.19 -54.75 3.74
C ASP A 562 4.18 -54.62 2.60
N ASN A 563 4.55 -53.87 1.55
CA ASN A 563 3.66 -53.62 0.42
C ASN A 563 3.79 -54.64 -0.72
N SER A 564 4.34 -55.84 -0.47
CA SER A 564 4.49 -56.89 -1.48
C SER A 564 3.15 -57.36 -2.10
N ASN A 565 2.01 -57.11 -1.45
CA ASN A 565 0.68 -57.42 -1.96
C ASN A 565 -0.12 -56.19 -2.47
N ASN A 566 0.53 -55.03 -2.60
CA ASN A 566 -0.09 -53.77 -3.04
C ASN A 566 -1.32 -53.33 -2.22
N ASN A 567 -1.32 -53.56 -0.90
CA ASN A 567 -2.42 -53.17 0.00
C ASN A 567 -2.03 -52.15 1.08
N CYS A 568 -0.86 -51.51 0.96
CA CYS A 568 -0.42 -50.47 1.88
C CYS A 568 -0.26 -49.12 1.16
N TYR A 569 -0.72 -48.03 1.78
CA TYR A 569 -0.85 -46.70 1.16
C TYR A 569 -0.47 -45.58 2.11
N THR A 570 0.29 -44.58 1.63
CA THR A 570 0.74 -43.47 2.47
C THR A 570 -0.42 -42.57 2.88
N PHE A 571 -1.40 -42.35 1.99
CA PHE A 571 -2.59 -41.57 2.30
C PHE A 571 -3.87 -42.40 2.20
N ALA A 572 -4.21 -42.95 1.03
CA ALA A 572 -5.43 -43.74 0.86
C ALA A 572 -5.40 -44.59 -0.41
N PRO A 573 -6.00 -45.79 -0.43
CA PRO A 573 -6.10 -46.63 -1.64
C PRO A 573 -6.94 -45.98 -2.75
N THR A 574 -6.78 -46.46 -3.99
CA THR A 574 -7.55 -46.08 -5.19
C THR A 574 -8.38 -47.24 -5.77
N ASN A 575 -8.51 -48.36 -5.05
CA ASN A 575 -8.63 -49.69 -5.65
C ASN A 575 -9.94 -50.44 -5.38
N THR A 576 -11.09 -49.75 -5.36
CA THR A 576 -12.40 -50.42 -5.51
C THR A 576 -13.32 -49.66 -6.47
N SER A 577 -14.11 -50.42 -7.22
CA SER A 577 -15.02 -49.94 -8.28
C SER A 577 -15.89 -48.77 -7.79
N GLY A 578 -15.60 -47.56 -8.27
CA GLY A 578 -16.34 -46.33 -7.97
C GLY A 578 -15.74 -45.40 -6.90
N ALA A 579 -14.68 -45.81 -6.20
CA ALA A 579 -13.99 -44.98 -5.20
C ALA A 579 -13.04 -43.96 -5.86
N THR A 580 -13.03 -42.71 -5.37
CA THR A 580 -12.13 -41.66 -5.86
C THR A 580 -11.28 -41.09 -4.73
N THR A 581 -9.97 -41.05 -4.93
CA THR A 581 -9.02 -40.42 -3.99
C THR A 581 -8.42 -39.18 -4.63
N THR A 582 -8.55 -38.04 -3.96
CA THR A 582 -8.00 -36.77 -4.41
C THR A 582 -7.04 -36.23 -3.35
N LEU A 583 -5.80 -35.95 -3.74
CA LEU A 583 -4.76 -35.41 -2.86
C LEU A 583 -4.41 -34.00 -3.34
N ASN A 584 -4.59 -33.00 -2.47
CA ASN A 584 -4.29 -31.60 -2.75
C ASN A 584 -3.29 -31.09 -1.70
N ASN A 585 -2.05 -30.80 -2.10
CA ASN A 585 -1.00 -30.33 -1.19
C ASN A 585 -0.78 -31.29 0.00
N CYS A 586 -0.60 -32.58 -0.30
CA CYS A 586 -0.35 -33.62 0.71
C CYS A 586 1.13 -34.00 0.71
N TYR A 587 1.71 -34.12 1.90
CA TYR A 587 3.16 -34.29 2.09
C TYR A 587 3.48 -35.44 3.04
N TYR A 588 4.60 -36.14 2.82
CA TYR A 588 4.99 -37.27 3.68
C TYR A 588 6.49 -37.31 4.01
N LEU A 589 6.84 -37.65 5.25
CA LEU A 589 8.22 -37.90 5.68
C LEU A 589 8.65 -39.34 5.41
N ASN A 590 7.84 -40.30 5.86
CA ASN A 590 8.07 -41.73 5.65
C ASN A 590 7.00 -42.27 4.71
N THR A 591 7.35 -43.21 3.84
CA THR A 591 6.33 -43.93 3.05
C THR A 591 5.63 -44.96 3.92
N CYS A 592 4.32 -45.15 3.73
CA CYS A 592 3.58 -46.31 4.24
C CYS A 592 3.11 -47.12 3.02
N GLY A 593 3.89 -48.13 2.62
CA GLY A 593 3.66 -48.85 1.36
C GLY A 593 3.80 -47.96 0.12
N LYS A 594 2.72 -47.80 -0.66
CA LYS A 594 2.75 -46.99 -1.89
C LYS A 594 2.89 -45.50 -1.55
N ALA A 595 3.92 -44.86 -2.12
CA ALA A 595 4.15 -43.42 -2.00
C ALA A 595 3.00 -42.63 -2.65
N GLN A 596 2.51 -41.60 -1.95
CA GLN A 596 1.41 -40.74 -2.39
C GLN A 596 1.62 -39.34 -1.79
N GLY A 597 1.42 -38.29 -2.58
CA GLY A 597 1.80 -36.92 -2.19
C GLY A 597 3.28 -36.62 -2.47
N GLU A 598 3.77 -35.52 -1.92
CA GLU A 598 5.15 -35.05 -2.12
C GLU A 598 6.03 -35.41 -0.91
N PRO A 599 7.25 -35.96 -1.11
CA PRO A 599 8.16 -36.27 -0.03
C PRO A 599 8.70 -35.00 0.64
N VAL A 600 8.92 -35.05 1.95
CA VAL A 600 9.58 -33.98 2.72
C VAL A 600 10.73 -34.54 3.53
N THR A 601 11.67 -33.65 3.89
CA THR A 601 12.83 -33.98 4.73
C THR A 601 12.62 -33.54 6.17
N LYS A 602 13.37 -34.14 7.10
CA LYS A 602 13.37 -33.73 8.51
C LYS A 602 13.75 -32.25 8.67
N ALA A 603 14.73 -31.76 7.90
CA ALA A 603 15.14 -30.35 7.93
C ALA A 603 14.01 -29.40 7.47
N GLN A 604 13.25 -29.77 6.44
CA GLN A 604 12.08 -29.00 6.00
C GLN A 604 11.00 -28.92 7.07
N LEU A 605 10.80 -30.00 7.84
CA LEU A 605 9.84 -30.02 8.95
C LEU A 605 10.29 -29.19 10.14
N GLU A 606 11.59 -29.07 10.40
CA GLU A 606 12.16 -28.28 11.51
C GLU A 606 12.34 -26.78 11.18
N SER A 607 12.48 -26.45 9.90
CA SER A 607 12.87 -25.10 9.44
C SER A 607 11.76 -24.06 9.38
N GLY A 608 10.49 -24.42 9.58
CA GLY A 608 9.35 -23.53 9.32
C GLY A 608 8.81 -23.57 7.89
N TYR A 609 9.56 -24.13 6.94
CA TYR A 609 9.14 -24.29 5.55
C TYR A 609 7.78 -24.98 5.43
N MET A 610 7.63 -26.15 6.07
CA MET A 610 6.37 -26.89 5.98
C MET A 610 5.22 -26.20 6.71
N ALA A 611 5.49 -25.46 7.80
CA ALA A 611 4.48 -24.65 8.47
C ALA A 611 3.92 -23.57 7.53
N HIS A 612 4.80 -22.80 6.90
CA HIS A 612 4.43 -21.74 5.93
C HIS A 612 3.74 -22.32 4.70
N LEU A 613 4.28 -23.39 4.10
CA LEU A 613 3.72 -24.03 2.91
C LEU A 613 2.31 -24.58 3.16
N LEU A 614 2.10 -25.24 4.29
CA LEU A 614 0.77 -25.75 4.67
C LEU A 614 -0.16 -24.59 5.04
N GLN A 615 0.31 -23.56 5.75
CA GLN A 615 -0.47 -22.35 6.06
C GLN A 615 -0.93 -21.63 4.79
N GLY A 616 -0.08 -21.52 3.77
CA GLY A 616 -0.36 -20.78 2.54
C GLY A 616 -0.65 -19.30 2.82
N THR A 617 -1.54 -18.70 2.04
CA THR A 617 -1.89 -17.27 2.15
C THR A 617 -3.04 -16.98 3.12
N ARG A 618 -3.33 -17.90 4.05
CA ARG A 618 -4.47 -17.75 4.98
C ARG A 618 -4.15 -16.75 6.08
N GLU A 619 -5.07 -15.82 6.33
CA GLU A 619 -4.95 -14.82 7.41
C GLU A 619 -5.03 -15.47 8.80
N GLU A 620 -6.02 -16.34 9.00
CA GLU A 620 -6.16 -17.11 10.24
C GLU A 620 -5.07 -18.19 10.32
N THR A 621 -4.38 -18.26 11.45
CA THR A 621 -3.41 -19.34 11.71
C THR A 621 -4.15 -20.66 11.78
N VAL A 622 -3.83 -21.58 10.86
CA VAL A 622 -4.33 -22.95 10.83
C VAL A 622 -3.18 -23.93 11.02
N TRP A 623 -2.03 -23.67 10.40
CA TRP A 623 -0.78 -24.37 10.64
C TRP A 623 0.23 -23.44 11.30
N GLY A 624 0.94 -23.97 12.29
CA GLY A 624 1.97 -23.24 13.00
C GLY A 624 3.06 -24.16 13.54
N GLN A 625 4.15 -23.53 13.94
CA GLN A 625 5.34 -24.19 14.47
C GLN A 625 6.12 -23.20 15.33
N VAL A 626 6.59 -23.60 16.50
CA VAL A 626 7.59 -22.83 17.27
C VAL A 626 8.98 -23.20 16.75
N LEU A 627 9.61 -22.30 15.99
CA LEU A 627 10.93 -22.56 15.38
C LEU A 627 11.99 -22.80 16.46
N GLY A 628 12.84 -23.81 16.25
CA GLY A 628 13.87 -24.22 17.20
C GLY A 628 13.39 -25.13 18.35
N THR A 629 12.07 -25.31 18.52
CA THR A 629 11.50 -26.22 19.54
C THR A 629 10.69 -27.35 18.90
N ASP A 630 9.76 -27.02 18.03
CA ASP A 630 8.90 -27.99 17.37
C ASP A 630 9.64 -28.69 16.23
N THR A 631 9.65 -30.03 16.24
CA THR A 631 10.29 -30.84 15.18
C THR A 631 9.39 -31.07 13.96
N ILE A 632 8.12 -30.68 14.05
CA ILE A 632 7.12 -30.83 13.01
C ILE A 632 6.05 -29.75 13.15
N PRO A 633 5.56 -29.13 12.07
CA PRO A 633 4.44 -28.21 12.15
C PRO A 633 3.16 -28.95 12.56
N GLN A 634 2.24 -28.23 13.21
CA GLN A 634 0.96 -28.81 13.62
C GLN A 634 -0.21 -27.84 13.38
N PRO A 635 -1.43 -28.36 13.22
CA PRO A 635 -2.63 -27.55 13.25
C PRO A 635 -2.80 -26.81 14.58
N THR A 636 -2.98 -25.49 14.51
CA THR A 636 -3.14 -24.61 15.68
C THR A 636 -3.80 -23.29 15.29
N ALA A 637 -4.59 -22.73 16.21
CA ALA A 637 -5.15 -21.38 16.11
C ALA A 637 -4.28 -20.31 16.81
N GLU A 638 -3.15 -20.71 17.41
CA GLU A 638 -2.27 -19.79 18.13
C GLU A 638 -1.48 -18.89 17.18
N ALA A 639 -1.86 -17.61 17.07
CA ALA A 639 -1.23 -16.65 16.17
C ALA A 639 0.29 -16.47 16.37
N ALA A 640 0.81 -16.73 17.57
CA ALA A 640 2.24 -16.67 17.86
C ALA A 640 3.05 -17.79 17.15
N LYS A 641 2.40 -18.90 16.80
CA LYS A 641 3.01 -20.04 16.09
C LYS A 641 3.01 -19.88 14.57
N GLN A 642 2.41 -18.80 14.04
CA GLN A 642 2.45 -18.52 12.61
C GLN A 642 3.88 -18.26 12.17
N VAL A 643 4.25 -18.79 11.00
CA VAL A 643 5.59 -18.69 10.40
C VAL A 643 5.50 -17.84 9.13
N TYR A 644 6.42 -16.90 9.00
CA TYR A 644 6.58 -16.02 7.84
C TYR A 644 7.88 -16.31 7.09
N GLU A 645 7.85 -16.10 5.78
CA GLU A 645 8.95 -16.30 4.86
C GLU A 645 9.74 -14.99 4.66
N VAL A 646 11.07 -15.07 4.77
CA VAL A 646 11.98 -13.97 4.46
C VAL A 646 12.92 -14.37 3.33
N LYS A 647 12.77 -13.72 2.17
CA LYS A 647 13.60 -13.95 0.98
C LYS A 647 14.72 -12.95 0.90
N PHE A 648 15.93 -13.42 0.68
CA PHE A 648 17.11 -12.60 0.42
C PHE A 648 17.43 -12.65 -1.06
N THR A 649 17.45 -11.49 -1.70
CA THR A 649 17.60 -11.35 -3.15
C THR A 649 18.89 -10.64 -3.52
N TYR A 650 19.57 -11.15 -4.53
CA TYR A 650 20.76 -10.52 -5.12
C TYR A 650 20.56 -10.48 -6.64
N ASN A 651 20.71 -9.29 -7.23
CA ASN A 651 20.40 -9.02 -8.64
C ASN A 651 18.97 -9.44 -9.06
N GLY A 652 18.00 -9.26 -8.16
CA GLY A 652 16.59 -9.59 -8.40
C GLY A 652 16.22 -11.07 -8.25
N GLU A 653 17.20 -11.94 -7.96
CA GLU A 653 16.97 -13.38 -7.77
C GLU A 653 17.02 -13.78 -6.29
N VAL A 654 16.12 -14.68 -5.86
CA VAL A 654 16.15 -15.24 -4.49
C VAL A 654 17.35 -16.17 -4.36
N LYS A 655 18.29 -15.82 -3.48
CA LYS A 655 19.49 -16.62 -3.21
C LYS A 655 19.40 -17.42 -1.91
N ALA A 656 18.68 -16.89 -0.93
CA ALA A 656 18.44 -17.58 0.33
C ALA A 656 17.04 -17.27 0.86
N THR A 657 16.46 -18.24 1.56
CA THR A 657 15.19 -18.08 2.28
C THR A 657 15.41 -18.44 3.74
N ARG A 658 14.77 -17.69 4.63
CA ARG A 658 14.67 -17.96 6.06
C ARG A 658 13.22 -17.89 6.49
N TYR A 659 12.93 -18.43 7.67
CA TYR A 659 11.60 -18.41 8.26
C TYR A 659 11.69 -17.85 9.67
N ALA A 660 10.65 -17.14 10.08
CA ALA A 660 10.55 -16.56 11.41
C ALA A 660 9.13 -16.70 11.96
N ASN A 661 9.00 -16.91 13.26
CA ASN A 661 7.71 -16.78 13.93
C ASN A 661 7.22 -15.34 13.93
N ARG A 662 5.91 -15.12 14.09
CA ARG A 662 5.32 -13.78 14.23
C ARG A 662 5.96 -13.01 15.39
N GLY A 663 6.54 -11.85 15.10
CA GLY A 663 7.28 -11.00 16.02
C GLY A 663 8.68 -11.53 16.37
N GLY A 664 9.08 -12.68 15.82
CA GLY A 664 10.44 -13.22 15.92
C GLY A 664 11.36 -12.64 14.85
N ASN A 665 12.53 -13.27 14.69
CA ASN A 665 13.55 -12.85 13.73
C ASN A 665 14.13 -14.06 12.99
N VAL A 666 14.95 -13.81 11.97
CA VAL A 666 15.52 -14.88 11.12
C VAL A 666 16.72 -15.58 11.78
N GLY A 667 17.23 -15.05 12.89
CA GLY A 667 18.34 -15.57 13.69
C GLY A 667 19.71 -15.47 13.02
N THR A 668 19.82 -15.90 11.77
CA THR A 668 21.06 -15.87 10.98
C THR A 668 20.81 -15.27 9.60
N LEU A 669 21.63 -14.29 9.25
CA LEU A 669 21.65 -13.73 7.90
C LEU A 669 22.37 -14.69 6.94
N PRO A 670 22.05 -14.63 5.63
CA PRO A 670 22.80 -15.39 4.63
C PRO A 670 24.28 -15.02 4.65
N THR A 671 25.12 -16.00 4.37
CA THR A 671 26.56 -15.83 4.18
C THR A 671 26.87 -15.36 2.75
N PRO A 672 28.04 -14.76 2.50
CA PRO A 672 28.46 -14.41 1.14
C PRO A 672 28.46 -15.61 0.19
N GLN A 673 28.79 -16.80 0.69
CA GLN A 673 28.78 -18.02 -0.11
C GLN A 673 27.36 -18.42 -0.52
N GLU A 674 26.37 -18.27 0.36
CA GLU A 674 24.95 -18.51 0.00
C GLU A 674 24.44 -17.51 -1.04
N ILE A 675 24.85 -16.24 -0.95
CA ILE A 675 24.42 -15.19 -1.88
C ILE A 675 25.08 -15.32 -3.26
N LEU A 676 26.39 -15.56 -3.30
CA LEU A 676 27.18 -15.58 -4.54
C LEU A 676 27.23 -16.95 -5.21
N GLY A 677 27.02 -18.05 -4.47
CA GLY A 677 27.11 -19.41 -4.99
C GLY A 677 28.47 -19.67 -5.65
N THR A 678 28.46 -20.02 -6.95
CA THR A 678 29.68 -20.30 -7.71
C THR A 678 30.59 -19.08 -7.93
N ALA A 679 30.08 -17.85 -7.76
CA ALA A 679 30.89 -16.63 -7.85
C ALA A 679 31.68 -16.35 -6.56
N TYR A 680 31.42 -17.09 -5.47
CA TYR A 680 32.17 -16.96 -4.24
C TYR A 680 33.61 -17.46 -4.40
N ASN A 681 34.57 -16.58 -4.12
CA ASN A 681 36.00 -16.89 -4.09
C ASN A 681 36.59 -16.52 -2.72
N ALA A 682 37.11 -17.50 -2.00
CA ALA A 682 37.66 -17.33 -0.66
C ALA A 682 38.90 -16.40 -0.57
N ALA A 683 39.55 -16.09 -1.70
CA ALA A 683 40.65 -15.12 -1.74
C ALA A 683 40.18 -13.66 -1.60
N ASN A 684 38.91 -13.38 -1.85
CA ASN A 684 38.33 -12.06 -1.68
C ASN A 684 37.72 -11.90 -0.28
N SER A 685 37.73 -10.67 0.24
CA SER A 685 36.88 -10.30 1.37
C SER A 685 35.51 -9.86 0.84
N TYR A 686 34.44 -10.32 1.49
CA TYR A 686 33.07 -9.94 1.15
C TYR A 686 32.41 -9.29 2.34
N ARG A 687 31.59 -8.28 2.05
CA ARG A 687 30.67 -7.69 3.00
C ARG A 687 29.29 -7.61 2.37
N LEU A 688 28.30 -8.15 3.07
CA LEU A 688 26.89 -8.08 2.67
C LEU A 688 26.25 -6.87 3.32
N VAL A 689 25.53 -6.09 2.52
CA VAL A 689 24.72 -4.97 2.98
C VAL A 689 23.27 -5.31 2.67
N PHE A 690 22.41 -5.26 3.68
CA PHE A 690 21.00 -5.60 3.55
C PHE A 690 20.16 -4.32 3.48
N ALA A 691 19.24 -4.28 2.53
CA ALA A 691 18.37 -3.13 2.31
C ALA A 691 17.51 -2.81 3.55
N GLU A 692 17.07 -1.55 3.64
CA GLU A 692 16.24 -1.03 4.75
C GLU A 692 16.88 -1.18 6.15
N GLY A 693 18.21 -1.34 6.21
CA GLY A 693 18.91 -1.61 7.45
C GLY A 693 18.51 -2.94 8.08
N PHE A 694 18.14 -3.95 7.28
CA PHE A 694 17.77 -5.26 7.80
C PHE A 694 18.95 -5.94 8.52
N TYR A 695 18.70 -6.52 9.69
CA TYR A 695 19.69 -7.21 10.52
C TYR A 695 19.12 -8.52 11.09
N ALA A 696 19.96 -9.34 11.72
CA ALA A 696 19.58 -10.70 12.13
C ALA A 696 18.40 -10.72 13.11
N GLU A 697 18.34 -9.75 14.03
CA GLU A 697 17.29 -9.59 15.05
C GLU A 697 16.11 -8.72 14.60
N TYR A 698 16.04 -8.36 13.31
CA TYR A 698 14.95 -7.55 12.78
C TYR A 698 13.60 -8.28 12.96
N PRO A 699 12.58 -7.64 13.59
CA PRO A 699 11.31 -8.30 13.89
C PRO A 699 10.45 -8.52 12.65
N ILE A 700 9.90 -9.73 12.51
CA ILE A 700 9.12 -10.16 11.33
C ILE A 700 7.65 -10.33 11.70
N TYR A 701 6.77 -9.61 11.00
CA TYR A 701 5.32 -9.68 11.19
C TYR A 701 4.54 -10.09 9.94
N ALA A 702 5.22 -10.20 8.80
CA ALA A 702 4.67 -10.58 7.51
C ALA A 702 5.81 -11.13 6.63
N ASP A 703 5.44 -11.84 5.55
CA ASP A 703 6.40 -12.28 4.54
C ASP A 703 7.15 -11.06 3.97
N ARG A 704 8.45 -11.20 3.75
CA ARG A 704 9.33 -10.08 3.37
C ARG A 704 10.37 -10.50 2.34
N THR A 705 10.71 -9.57 1.46
CA THR A 705 11.87 -9.68 0.57
C THR A 705 12.89 -8.61 0.94
N VAL A 706 14.15 -9.03 1.10
CA VAL A 706 15.29 -8.19 1.48
C VAL A 706 16.30 -8.24 0.35
N ALA A 707 16.60 -7.08 -0.25
CA ALA A 707 17.69 -6.98 -1.22
C ALA A 707 19.04 -6.99 -0.50
N VAL A 708 20.02 -7.68 -1.08
CA VAL A 708 21.37 -7.82 -0.58
C VAL A 708 22.34 -7.26 -1.61
N ASP A 709 23.16 -6.29 -1.21
CA ASP A 709 24.30 -5.82 -1.99
C ASP A 709 25.58 -6.49 -1.48
N VAL A 710 26.52 -6.78 -2.40
CA VAL A 710 27.78 -7.45 -2.09
C VAL A 710 28.95 -6.53 -2.39
N ILE A 711 29.70 -6.16 -1.36
CA ILE A 711 30.95 -5.40 -1.50
C ILE A 711 32.12 -6.39 -1.49
N VAL A 712 32.97 -6.31 -2.52
CA VAL A 712 34.14 -7.19 -2.69
C VAL A 712 35.41 -6.37 -2.43
N ASN A 713 36.31 -6.89 -1.60
CA ASN A 713 37.64 -6.30 -1.33
C ASN A 713 37.59 -4.81 -0.90
N ASN A 714 36.54 -4.41 -0.18
CA ASN A 714 36.29 -3.03 0.25
C ASN A 714 36.31 -2.01 -0.90
N MET A 715 35.82 -2.39 -2.09
CA MET A 715 35.84 -1.57 -3.29
C MET A 715 34.46 -1.53 -3.96
N CYS A 716 33.98 -0.32 -4.26
CA CYS A 716 32.80 -0.08 -5.06
C CYS A 716 33.19 0.22 -6.51
N GLU A 717 32.58 -0.49 -7.45
CA GLU A 717 32.67 -0.16 -8.87
C GLU A 717 31.47 0.68 -9.27
N ILE A 718 31.72 1.79 -9.96
CA ILE A 718 30.71 2.77 -10.34
C ILE A 718 30.72 2.90 -11.87
N ALA A 719 29.70 2.33 -12.51
CA ALA A 719 29.52 2.42 -13.96
C ALA A 719 28.38 3.37 -14.35
N THR A 720 27.46 3.64 -13.41
CA THR A 720 26.23 4.37 -13.67
C THR A 720 25.93 5.43 -12.61
N LYS A 721 24.99 6.32 -12.93
CA LYS A 721 24.43 7.30 -11.97
C LYS A 721 23.83 6.64 -10.73
N GLU A 722 23.22 5.47 -10.87
CA GLU A 722 22.64 4.77 -9.70
C GLU A 722 23.72 4.11 -8.83
N ASP A 723 24.82 3.63 -9.42
CA ASP A 723 25.96 3.15 -8.64
C ASP A 723 26.60 4.31 -7.86
N TRP A 724 26.67 5.50 -8.47
CA TRP A 724 27.13 6.72 -7.79
C TRP A 724 26.24 7.07 -6.59
N LYS A 725 24.92 7.03 -6.78
CA LYS A 725 23.95 7.27 -5.71
C LYS A 725 24.10 6.25 -4.58
N LYS A 726 24.18 4.96 -4.90
CA LYS A 726 24.41 3.87 -3.94
C LYS A 726 25.70 4.07 -3.14
N PHE A 727 26.79 4.43 -3.82
CA PHE A 727 28.05 4.75 -3.15
C PHE A 727 27.90 5.93 -2.19
N GLY A 728 27.17 6.98 -2.59
CA GLY A 728 26.84 8.10 -1.71
C GLY A 728 25.99 7.69 -0.50
N ASP A 729 25.06 6.75 -0.67
CA ASP A 729 24.23 6.22 0.42
C ASP A 729 25.07 5.40 1.41
N PHE A 730 26.04 4.59 0.94
CA PHE A 730 26.98 3.87 1.81
C PHE A 730 27.81 4.84 2.66
N VAL A 731 28.40 5.87 2.05
CA VAL A 731 29.16 6.88 2.80
C VAL A 731 28.24 7.56 3.83
N ARG A 732 27.00 7.88 3.46
CA ARG A 732 26.03 8.51 4.37
C ARG A 732 25.63 7.61 5.54
N SER A 733 25.64 6.29 5.37
CA SER A 733 25.40 5.33 6.44
C SER A 733 26.60 5.10 7.37
N GLY A 734 27.73 5.79 7.15
CA GLY A 734 28.93 5.71 7.98
C GLY A 734 30.12 5.01 7.33
N GLU A 735 30.01 4.56 6.08
CA GLU A 735 31.06 3.83 5.35
C GLU A 735 32.04 4.77 4.64
N GLY A 736 32.52 5.81 5.36
CA GLY A 736 33.33 6.88 4.78
C GLY A 736 34.69 6.43 4.22
N ASN A 737 35.23 5.31 4.68
CA ASN A 737 36.54 4.79 4.26
C ASN A 737 36.47 3.79 3.08
N LEU A 738 35.32 3.65 2.45
CA LEU A 738 35.10 2.73 1.33
C LEU A 738 35.87 3.21 0.09
N ASN A 739 36.64 2.33 -0.55
CA ASN A 739 37.28 2.68 -1.81
C ASN A 739 36.26 2.61 -2.94
N ALA A 740 36.39 3.47 -3.94
CA ALA A 740 35.56 3.42 -5.12
C ALA A 740 36.37 3.68 -6.39
N ARG A 741 35.94 3.08 -7.50
CA ARG A 741 36.49 3.37 -8.82
C ARG A 741 35.40 3.56 -9.86
N LEU A 742 35.59 4.54 -10.74
CA LEU A 742 34.77 4.64 -11.94
C LEU A 742 35.22 3.57 -12.94
N THR A 743 34.26 2.95 -13.61
CA THR A 743 34.49 2.01 -14.73
C THR A 743 33.92 2.53 -16.05
N ALA A 744 33.23 3.67 -16.02
CA ALA A 744 32.71 4.38 -17.17
C ALA A 744 32.61 5.89 -16.87
N ASP A 745 32.50 6.69 -17.93
CA ASP A 745 32.08 8.08 -17.80
C ASP A 745 30.62 8.13 -17.32
N ILE A 746 30.32 9.02 -16.38
CA ILE A 746 28.98 9.14 -15.79
C ILE A 746 28.43 10.56 -15.93
N ASP A 747 27.14 10.65 -16.25
CA ASP A 747 26.38 11.90 -16.25
C ASP A 747 25.41 11.90 -15.07
N LEU A 748 25.63 12.80 -14.11
CA LEU A 748 24.75 12.95 -12.95
C LEU A 748 23.53 13.82 -13.29
N GLY A 749 23.58 14.58 -14.38
CA GLY A 749 22.55 15.50 -14.82
C GLY A 749 22.24 16.58 -13.78
N GLY A 750 20.94 16.88 -13.61
CA GLY A 750 20.41 17.89 -12.69
C GLY A 750 20.38 17.52 -11.21
N ASP A 751 20.50 16.23 -10.89
CA ASP A 751 20.32 15.74 -9.52
C ASP A 751 21.58 15.99 -8.69
N ILE A 752 21.43 16.75 -7.59
CA ILE A 752 22.53 17.05 -6.66
C ILE A 752 22.82 15.81 -5.80
N LEU A 753 23.64 14.91 -6.34
CA LEU A 753 24.02 13.63 -5.73
C LEU A 753 25.41 13.73 -5.08
N LYS A 754 25.44 14.24 -3.85
CA LYS A 754 26.67 14.40 -3.05
C LYS A 754 27.10 13.09 -2.39
N ILE A 755 28.41 12.85 -2.31
CA ILE A 755 29.00 11.73 -1.57
C ILE A 755 29.24 12.15 -0.12
N GLY A 756 28.42 11.60 0.78
CA GLY A 756 28.45 11.90 2.21
C GLY A 756 27.50 13.02 2.65
N SER A 757 27.68 13.46 3.89
CA SER A 757 26.91 14.53 4.53
C SER A 757 27.74 15.25 5.60
N GLU A 758 27.14 16.23 6.29
CA GLU A 758 27.80 16.96 7.39
C GLU A 758 28.24 16.05 8.55
N SER A 759 27.53 14.93 8.78
CA SER A 759 27.88 13.96 9.83
C SER A 759 28.72 12.78 9.32
N THR A 760 28.91 12.67 8.00
CA THR A 760 29.54 11.50 7.36
C THR A 760 30.36 11.94 6.15
N GLY A 761 31.61 12.36 6.42
CA GLY A 761 32.59 12.70 5.39
C GLY A 761 33.23 11.48 4.72
N TYR A 762 33.92 11.71 3.62
CA TYR A 762 34.65 10.69 2.87
C TYR A 762 36.14 10.66 3.25
N SER A 763 36.68 9.46 3.46
CA SER A 763 38.07 9.20 3.86
C SER A 763 38.72 8.02 3.13
N GLY A 764 38.07 7.51 2.08
CA GLY A 764 38.60 6.42 1.25
C GLY A 764 39.46 6.89 0.07
N THR A 765 39.83 5.94 -0.79
CA THR A 765 40.41 6.22 -2.11
C THR A 765 39.34 6.17 -3.19
N PHE A 766 39.14 7.29 -3.89
CA PHE A 766 38.31 7.39 -5.07
C PHE A 766 39.20 7.48 -6.32
N ASP A 767 39.16 6.47 -7.18
CA ASP A 767 39.92 6.41 -8.44
C ASP A 767 38.99 6.59 -9.64
N GLY A 768 39.03 7.75 -10.29
CA GLY A 768 38.29 8.00 -11.52
C GLY A 768 38.77 7.15 -12.70
N GLN A 769 39.95 6.52 -12.63
CA GLN A 769 40.56 5.74 -13.73
C GLN A 769 40.63 6.50 -15.08
N GLY A 770 40.66 7.84 -15.04
CA GLY A 770 40.65 8.70 -16.22
C GLY A 770 39.25 9.06 -16.75
N HIS A 771 38.19 8.53 -16.15
CA HIS A 771 36.80 8.81 -16.52
C HIS A 771 36.33 10.20 -16.10
N THR A 772 35.25 10.62 -16.76
CA THR A 772 34.64 11.94 -16.60
C THR A 772 33.31 11.85 -15.86
N ILE A 773 33.11 12.74 -14.88
CA ILE A 773 31.82 13.03 -14.27
C ILE A 773 31.27 14.32 -14.88
N THR A 774 30.09 14.25 -15.47
CA THR A 774 29.37 15.42 -15.96
C THR A 774 28.30 15.85 -14.97
N VAL A 775 28.21 17.15 -14.66
CA VAL A 775 27.23 17.74 -13.74
C VAL A 775 26.49 18.92 -14.37
N ASP A 776 25.18 19.04 -14.10
CA ASP A 776 24.35 20.20 -14.40
C ASP A 776 23.61 20.63 -13.11
N TRP A 777 24.36 21.04 -12.09
CA TRP A 777 23.78 21.27 -10.77
C TRP A 777 23.34 22.72 -10.60
N ASN A 778 22.08 22.91 -10.18
CA ASN A 778 21.50 24.20 -9.84
C ASN A 778 20.73 24.08 -8.52
N GLY A 779 21.22 24.70 -7.44
CA GLY A 779 20.55 24.62 -6.14
C GLY A 779 20.75 25.87 -5.29
N ASN A 780 19.72 26.27 -4.55
CA ASN A 780 19.73 27.45 -3.68
C ASN A 780 19.41 27.07 -2.23
N GLY A 781 19.97 27.80 -1.26
CA GLY A 781 19.54 27.78 0.15
C GLY A 781 19.77 26.47 0.93
N GLY A 782 20.67 25.58 0.49
CA GLY A 782 20.99 24.32 1.17
C GLY A 782 22.49 24.05 1.21
N GLY A 783 23.06 23.90 2.41
CA GLY A 783 24.51 23.91 2.68
C GLY A 783 25.39 22.97 1.82
N TYR A 784 26.66 23.36 1.75
CA TYR A 784 27.83 22.60 1.26
C TYR A 784 27.69 22.01 -0.16
N PHE A 785 28.05 22.79 -1.18
CA PHE A 785 27.88 22.42 -2.58
C PHE A 785 29.18 21.90 -3.21
N ALA A 786 29.32 20.56 -3.32
CA ALA A 786 30.46 19.87 -3.92
C ALA A 786 30.13 18.38 -4.20
N LEU A 787 30.94 17.69 -5.03
CA LEU A 787 30.82 16.23 -5.22
C LEU A 787 31.08 15.45 -3.92
N PHE A 788 32.14 15.80 -3.20
CA PHE A 788 32.55 15.25 -1.90
C PHE A 788 32.59 16.40 -0.87
N PRO A 789 31.44 16.82 -0.30
CA PRO A 789 31.37 18.00 0.54
C PRO A 789 32.41 18.05 1.66
N PHE A 790 32.61 16.94 2.36
CA PHE A 790 33.57 16.84 3.45
C PHE A 790 34.51 15.67 3.17
N VAL A 791 35.80 15.96 3.10
CA VAL A 791 36.84 14.94 2.95
C VAL A 791 37.91 15.09 4.03
N THR A 792 38.36 13.96 4.57
CA THR A 792 39.43 13.89 5.58
C THR A 792 40.25 12.63 5.34
N ASP A 793 41.57 12.76 5.24
CA ASP A 793 42.49 11.64 4.94
C ASP A 793 42.14 10.86 3.65
N ALA A 794 41.49 11.54 2.69
CA ALA A 794 41.03 10.94 1.45
C ALA A 794 42.06 11.05 0.33
N THR A 795 42.01 10.13 -0.64
CA THR A 795 42.73 10.25 -1.91
C THR A 795 41.72 10.26 -3.05
N ILE A 796 41.61 11.37 -3.77
CA ILE A 796 40.79 11.46 -4.99
C ILE A 796 41.75 11.58 -6.16
N LYS A 797 41.70 10.62 -7.10
CA LYS A 797 42.67 10.58 -8.19
C LYS A 797 42.08 10.22 -9.55
N ASN A 798 42.80 10.61 -10.61
CA ASN A 798 42.49 10.28 -12.01
C ASN A 798 41.05 10.65 -12.41
N LEU A 799 40.53 11.77 -11.90
CA LEU A 799 39.12 12.14 -12.05
C LEU A 799 38.99 13.45 -12.82
N ARG A 800 38.20 13.44 -13.91
CA ARG A 800 37.77 14.66 -14.59
C ARG A 800 36.34 15.00 -14.20
N VAL A 801 36.08 16.26 -13.89
CA VAL A 801 34.73 16.78 -13.65
C VAL A 801 34.47 17.89 -14.67
N THR A 802 33.31 17.84 -15.34
CA THR A 802 32.91 18.85 -16.32
C THR A 802 31.42 19.21 -16.20
N GLY A 803 30.99 20.26 -16.91
CA GLY A 803 29.62 20.74 -16.93
C GLY A 803 29.46 22.09 -16.23
N LYS A 804 28.42 22.25 -15.42
CA LYS A 804 28.15 23.51 -14.70
C LYS A 804 27.59 23.30 -13.30
N MET A 805 27.93 24.22 -12.40
CA MET A 805 27.43 24.29 -11.03
C MET A 805 26.99 25.73 -10.73
N THR A 806 25.72 25.91 -10.34
CA THR A 806 25.14 27.21 -9.98
C THR A 806 24.52 27.13 -8.59
N THR A 807 24.92 28.03 -7.68
CA THR A 807 24.32 28.11 -6.33
C THR A 807 24.54 29.46 -5.66
N ASP A 808 23.69 29.79 -4.69
CA ASP A 808 23.77 30.97 -3.81
C ASP A 808 24.49 30.69 -2.47
N VAL A 809 25.12 29.52 -2.30
CA VAL A 809 25.94 29.18 -1.13
C VAL A 809 27.41 28.97 -1.51
N PRO A 810 28.34 28.92 -0.53
CA PRO A 810 29.73 28.63 -0.85
C PRO A 810 29.90 27.25 -1.48
N MET A 811 30.80 27.13 -2.47
CA MET A 811 30.98 25.88 -3.23
C MET A 811 32.42 25.59 -3.63
N GLY A 812 32.70 24.30 -3.84
CA GLY A 812 33.90 23.80 -4.53
C GLY A 812 33.50 22.62 -5.40
N VAL A 813 34.17 22.41 -6.53
CA VAL A 813 33.76 21.34 -7.47
C VAL A 813 33.94 19.96 -6.85
N PHE A 814 35.13 19.70 -6.31
CA PHE A 814 35.46 18.42 -5.70
C PHE A 814 35.01 18.40 -4.24
N SER A 815 35.42 19.39 -3.45
CA SER A 815 35.15 19.40 -2.02
C SER A 815 34.81 20.77 -1.47
N TYR A 816 33.94 20.79 -0.45
CA TYR A 816 33.64 22.01 0.27
C TYR A 816 34.66 22.23 1.41
N LEU A 817 34.89 21.23 2.26
CA LEU A 817 35.97 21.20 3.25
C LEU A 817 36.90 20.02 2.98
N ALA A 818 38.20 20.26 2.96
CA ALA A 818 39.22 19.22 2.95
C ALA A 818 40.11 19.35 4.20
N GLY A 819 40.21 18.28 4.99
CA GLY A 819 41.03 18.19 6.20
C GLY A 819 41.94 16.96 6.20
N GLY A 820 42.68 16.75 7.29
CA GLY A 820 43.63 15.63 7.42
C GLY A 820 44.71 15.63 6.33
N THR A 821 45.25 14.46 6.00
CA THR A 821 46.21 14.28 4.90
C THR A 821 45.48 13.91 3.61
N THR A 822 44.82 14.89 3.00
CA THR A 822 44.02 14.69 1.78
C THR A 822 44.82 14.98 0.51
N THR A 823 44.74 14.10 -0.48
CA THR A 823 45.44 14.23 -1.76
C THR A 823 44.48 14.24 -2.94
N TYR A 824 44.64 15.21 -3.84
CA TYR A 824 44.05 15.25 -5.17
C TYR A 824 45.17 15.01 -6.19
N GLU A 825 45.11 13.91 -6.93
CA GLU A 825 46.15 13.53 -7.89
C GLU A 825 45.56 13.31 -9.29
N HIS A 826 46.16 13.86 -10.34
CA HIS A 826 45.63 13.71 -11.71
C HIS A 826 44.14 14.11 -11.84
N CYS A 827 43.74 15.19 -11.17
CA CYS A 827 42.35 15.65 -11.15
C CYS A 827 42.15 16.89 -12.02
N VAL A 828 41.06 16.91 -12.77
CA VAL A 828 40.71 18.02 -13.68
C VAL A 828 39.34 18.57 -13.31
N SER A 829 39.29 19.88 -13.07
CA SER A 829 38.05 20.64 -12.93
C SER A 829 37.83 21.54 -14.13
N ASP A 830 36.88 21.14 -14.97
CA ASP A 830 36.44 21.83 -16.18
C ASP A 830 34.94 22.17 -16.08
N VAL A 831 34.58 22.79 -14.95
CA VAL A 831 33.20 23.10 -14.56
C VAL A 831 32.97 24.60 -14.57
N ARG A 832 31.90 25.04 -15.25
CA ARG A 832 31.45 26.44 -15.19
C ARG A 832 30.72 26.69 -13.87
N ILE A 833 31.34 27.47 -13.01
CA ILE A 833 30.84 27.82 -11.69
C ILE A 833 30.16 29.19 -11.74
N THR A 834 28.92 29.26 -11.24
CA THR A 834 28.19 30.51 -11.03
C THR A 834 27.76 30.62 -9.57
N SER A 835 28.36 31.54 -8.81
CA SER A 835 28.01 31.79 -7.41
C SER A 835 27.13 33.03 -7.26
N GLY A 836 26.02 32.89 -6.55
CA GLY A 836 25.10 33.95 -6.15
C GLY A 836 25.18 34.31 -4.67
N ASP A 837 26.23 33.87 -3.97
CA ASP A 837 26.33 34.04 -2.51
C ASP A 837 26.35 35.51 -2.08
N GLU A 838 25.33 35.92 -1.34
CA GLU A 838 25.21 37.26 -0.76
C GLU A 838 25.82 37.37 0.63
N ASN A 839 26.20 36.26 1.27
CA ASN A 839 26.57 36.20 2.68
C ASN A 839 28.07 35.97 2.92
N SER A 840 28.75 35.19 2.06
CA SER A 840 30.18 34.92 2.20
C SER A 840 31.04 35.64 1.17
N SER A 841 32.16 36.18 1.63
CA SER A 841 33.25 36.66 0.77
C SER A 841 34.22 35.55 0.34
N TYR A 842 33.90 34.27 0.59
CA TYR A 842 34.68 33.07 0.27
C TYR A 842 33.76 32.04 -0.39
N SER A 843 33.26 32.41 -1.56
CA SER A 843 32.05 31.88 -2.19
C SER A 843 32.28 30.70 -3.14
N ALA A 844 33.41 30.63 -3.85
CA ALA A 844 33.62 29.63 -4.88
C ALA A 844 35.09 29.31 -5.12
N ALA A 845 35.36 28.02 -5.34
CA ALA A 845 36.66 27.52 -5.74
C ALA A 845 36.58 26.51 -6.88
N GLY A 846 37.59 26.52 -7.76
CA GLY A 846 37.68 25.58 -8.87
C GLY A 846 37.84 24.12 -8.45
N MET A 847 38.40 23.81 -7.27
CA MET A 847 38.46 22.44 -6.73
C MET A 847 37.93 22.35 -5.31
N VAL A 848 38.55 23.06 -4.37
CA VAL A 848 38.29 22.92 -2.92
C VAL A 848 37.92 24.26 -2.32
N ARG A 849 36.74 24.36 -1.71
CA ARG A 849 36.31 25.65 -1.13
C ARG A 849 37.17 26.06 0.06
N ALA A 850 37.44 25.16 1.01
CA ALA A 850 38.35 25.47 2.12
C ALA A 850 39.24 24.30 2.55
N ALA A 851 40.51 24.59 2.82
CA ALA A 851 41.39 23.74 3.62
C ALA A 851 41.08 23.95 5.11
N TYR A 852 40.64 22.90 5.79
CA TYR A 852 40.16 22.91 7.17
C TYR A 852 41.31 22.74 8.18
N ASN A 853 41.05 23.06 9.45
CA ASN A 853 42.07 23.12 10.51
C ASN A 853 42.98 21.89 10.54
N GLU A 854 44.28 22.12 10.72
CA GLU A 854 45.37 21.11 10.70
C GLU A 854 45.50 20.30 9.39
N GLY A 855 44.73 20.65 8.35
CA GLY A 855 44.73 19.96 7.06
C GLY A 855 46.03 20.13 6.29
N LYS A 856 46.53 19.04 5.71
CA LYS A 856 47.69 18.99 4.81
C LYS A 856 47.20 18.55 3.44
N ILE A 857 46.83 19.51 2.62
CA ILE A 857 46.16 19.26 1.34
C ILE A 857 47.17 19.31 0.21
N THR A 858 47.28 18.21 -0.55
CA THR A 858 48.23 18.09 -1.66
C THR A 858 47.48 18.00 -2.98
N PHE A 859 47.83 18.85 -3.93
CA PHE A 859 47.37 18.81 -5.31
C PHE A 859 48.55 18.44 -6.20
N LYS A 860 48.46 17.30 -6.86
CA LYS A 860 49.52 16.80 -7.73
C LYS A 860 48.97 16.58 -9.12
N ASP A 861 49.61 17.19 -10.10
CA ASP A 861 49.21 17.08 -11.51
C ASP A 861 47.71 17.41 -11.72
N CYS A 862 47.27 18.57 -11.21
CA CYS A 862 45.87 18.99 -11.27
C CYS A 862 45.65 20.18 -12.21
N ILE A 863 44.46 20.25 -12.82
CA ILE A 863 44.04 21.32 -13.73
C ILE A 863 42.75 21.94 -13.25
N VAL A 864 42.67 23.28 -13.26
CA VAL A 864 41.41 24.01 -13.23
C VAL A 864 41.29 24.85 -14.50
N ALA A 865 40.32 24.50 -15.33
CA ALA A 865 40.03 25.15 -16.62
C ALA A 865 38.66 25.82 -16.69
N GLY A 866 37.74 25.47 -15.79
CA GLY A 866 36.38 26.01 -15.77
C GLY A 866 36.30 27.50 -15.40
N ASP A 867 35.20 28.15 -15.83
CA ASP A 867 34.93 29.57 -15.53
C ASP A 867 34.41 29.78 -14.11
N LEU A 868 34.90 30.81 -13.42
CA LEU A 868 34.50 31.18 -12.06
C LEU A 868 33.79 32.54 -12.05
N ASN A 869 32.45 32.53 -11.98
CA ASN A 869 31.65 33.75 -12.05
C ASN A 869 30.84 34.00 -10.76
N GLY A 870 31.13 35.10 -10.07
CA GLY A 870 30.26 35.67 -9.02
C GLY A 870 29.22 36.61 -9.62
N THR A 871 27.96 36.53 -9.17
CA THR A 871 26.86 37.39 -9.65
C THR A 871 26.55 38.55 -8.71
N THR A 872 26.96 38.47 -7.44
CA THR A 872 26.82 39.48 -6.39
C THR A 872 28.17 40.11 -6.06
N ASP A 873 28.20 41.20 -5.28
CA ASP A 873 29.49 41.80 -4.88
C ASP A 873 30.27 40.93 -3.89
N ASN A 874 29.57 40.18 -3.01
CA ASN A 874 30.17 39.26 -2.06
C ASN A 874 30.70 37.99 -2.73
N SER A 875 29.91 37.38 -3.63
CA SER A 875 30.34 36.19 -4.37
C SER A 875 31.52 36.43 -5.33
N LYS A 876 31.82 37.69 -5.68
CA LYS A 876 33.04 38.04 -6.42
C LYS A 876 34.27 38.11 -5.52
N GLN A 877 34.10 38.30 -4.21
CA GLN A 877 35.25 38.43 -3.30
C GLN A 877 35.95 37.09 -3.09
N ASN A 878 37.28 37.16 -2.97
CA ASN A 878 38.18 36.05 -2.60
C ASN A 878 37.89 34.70 -3.25
N MET A 879 37.52 34.65 -4.53
CA MET A 879 37.36 33.37 -5.22
C MET A 879 38.72 32.67 -5.35
N GLY A 880 38.72 31.35 -5.31
CA GLY A 880 39.93 30.54 -5.42
C GLY A 880 40.04 29.85 -6.76
N GLY A 881 41.15 30.02 -7.49
CA GLY A 881 41.39 29.23 -8.69
C GLY A 881 41.40 27.74 -8.37
N PHE A 882 42.17 27.31 -7.37
CA PHE A 882 42.08 25.95 -6.80
C PHE A 882 41.38 25.93 -5.44
N VAL A 883 41.86 26.76 -4.51
CA VAL A 883 41.41 26.83 -3.11
C VAL A 883 41.01 28.25 -2.75
N CYS A 884 39.80 28.42 -2.19
CA CYS A 884 39.26 29.73 -1.86
C CYS A 884 39.71 30.23 -0.48
N SER A 885 39.68 29.39 0.56
CA SER A 885 40.15 29.74 1.92
C SER A 885 41.00 28.65 2.56
N GLN A 886 41.86 29.02 3.51
CA GLN A 886 42.74 28.11 4.24
C GLN A 886 42.81 28.56 5.71
N ALA A 887 42.67 27.62 6.64
CA ALA A 887 42.88 27.86 8.07
C ALA A 887 44.36 28.16 8.39
N ASP A 888 44.63 28.88 9.48
CA ASP A 888 45.99 29.34 9.83
C ASP A 888 46.99 28.21 10.09
N ASP A 889 46.50 27.05 10.54
CA ASP A 889 47.27 25.83 10.83
C ASP A 889 47.21 24.77 9.70
N ALA A 890 46.52 25.08 8.60
CA ALA A 890 46.43 24.23 7.42
C ALA A 890 47.49 24.61 6.37
N THR A 891 47.85 23.66 5.50
CA THR A 891 48.77 23.86 4.39
C THR A 891 48.21 23.32 3.08
N CYS A 892 48.48 24.05 1.99
CA CYS A 892 48.22 23.58 0.63
C CYS A 892 49.54 23.50 -0.15
N THR A 893 49.83 22.32 -0.69
CA THR A 893 50.98 22.05 -1.57
C THR A 893 50.50 21.74 -2.97
N PHE A 894 51.09 22.38 -3.96
CA PHE A 894 50.77 22.18 -5.38
C PHE A 894 52.02 21.75 -6.13
N ASP A 895 51.94 20.59 -6.77
CA ASP A 895 52.99 20.02 -7.60
C ASP A 895 52.47 19.88 -9.03
N ASN A 896 53.14 20.54 -9.99
CA ASN A 896 52.83 20.45 -11.41
C ASN A 896 51.36 20.81 -11.73
N CYS A 897 50.84 21.91 -11.18
CA CYS A 897 49.42 22.28 -11.34
C CYS A 897 49.23 23.45 -12.33
N LEU A 898 48.08 23.46 -13.01
CA LEU A 898 47.77 24.44 -14.06
C LEU A 898 46.41 25.12 -13.82
N TYR A 899 46.40 26.46 -13.71
CA TYR A 899 45.19 27.28 -13.67
C TYR A 899 44.97 28.04 -15.01
N THR A 900 43.87 27.78 -15.69
CA THR A 900 43.53 28.45 -16.97
C THR A 900 42.14 29.09 -17.00
N GLY A 901 41.31 28.82 -15.98
CA GLY A 901 39.94 29.32 -15.90
C GLY A 901 39.82 30.84 -16.01
N THR A 902 38.72 31.30 -16.61
CA THR A 902 38.35 32.72 -16.57
C THR A 902 37.63 33.05 -15.27
N ASN A 903 37.69 34.29 -14.81
CA ASN A 903 37.01 34.69 -13.59
C ASN A 903 36.65 36.18 -13.59
N ASN A 904 35.70 36.56 -12.73
CA ASN A 904 35.34 37.95 -12.45
C ASN A 904 35.64 38.35 -10.99
N SER A 905 36.64 37.71 -10.37
CA SER A 905 36.90 37.83 -8.95
C SER A 905 37.52 39.18 -8.56
N LYS A 906 37.11 39.70 -7.40
CA LYS A 906 37.66 40.86 -6.70
C LYS A 906 38.46 40.34 -5.49
N GLY A 907 39.80 40.24 -5.61
CA GLY A 907 40.64 39.60 -4.59
C GLY A 907 40.73 38.08 -4.75
N GLY A 908 41.27 37.36 -3.75
CA GLY A 908 41.44 35.90 -3.82
C GLY A 908 42.81 35.44 -4.30
N TYR A 909 42.88 34.19 -4.80
CA TYR A 909 44.14 33.48 -5.04
C TYR A 909 44.06 32.55 -6.25
N ALA A 910 45.05 32.59 -7.14
CA ALA A 910 45.10 31.68 -8.30
C ALA A 910 45.24 30.21 -7.87
N PHE A 911 45.95 29.95 -6.76
CA PHE A 911 46.12 28.61 -6.20
C PHE A 911 45.47 28.48 -4.82
N ALA A 912 46.04 29.09 -3.77
CA ALA A 912 45.48 29.07 -2.41
C ALA A 912 46.04 30.22 -1.57
N PRO A 913 45.50 30.53 -0.37
CA PRO A 913 46.19 31.36 0.61
C PRO A 913 47.49 30.68 1.08
N ASN A 914 48.62 31.39 1.11
CA ASN A 914 49.93 30.85 1.56
C ASN A 914 50.34 29.46 1.01
N PRO A 915 50.35 29.25 -0.33
CA PRO A 915 50.60 27.94 -0.91
C PRO A 915 52.10 27.62 -1.01
N THR A 916 52.44 26.34 -0.94
CA THR A 916 53.72 25.82 -1.45
C THR A 916 53.54 25.46 -2.92
N LEU A 917 54.25 26.13 -3.83
CA LEU A 917 54.09 25.94 -5.27
C LEU A 917 55.36 25.36 -5.88
N ASN A 918 55.26 24.17 -6.45
CA ASN A 918 56.31 23.50 -7.20
C ASN A 918 55.86 23.32 -8.65
N ASN A 919 56.55 23.94 -9.60
CA ASN A 919 56.27 23.81 -11.04
C ASN A 919 54.81 24.12 -11.43
N CYS A 920 54.26 25.22 -10.92
CA CYS A 920 52.86 25.60 -11.11
C CYS A 920 52.70 26.82 -12.02
N TYR A 921 51.73 26.77 -12.94
CA TYR A 921 51.53 27.78 -13.98
C TYR A 921 50.11 28.32 -14.01
N TYR A 922 49.95 29.59 -14.39
CA TYR A 922 48.64 30.21 -14.56
C TYR A 922 48.54 31.07 -15.84
N LEU A 923 47.40 31.05 -16.52
CA LEU A 923 47.11 31.93 -17.66
C LEU A 923 46.54 33.28 -17.18
N ASN A 924 45.37 33.21 -16.56
CA ASN A 924 44.66 34.34 -15.98
C ASN A 924 44.82 34.30 -14.46
N PRO A 925 45.18 35.38 -13.76
CA PRO A 925 45.18 35.35 -12.31
C PRO A 925 43.73 35.34 -11.79
N CYS A 926 43.44 34.50 -10.79
CA CYS A 926 42.26 34.65 -9.94
C CYS A 926 42.67 35.45 -8.71
N GLY A 927 42.32 36.73 -8.63
CA GLY A 927 42.81 37.59 -7.55
C GLY A 927 44.33 37.76 -7.56
N LYS A 928 45.00 37.29 -6.50
CA LYS A 928 46.46 37.35 -6.35
C LYS A 928 47.13 36.33 -7.28
N ALA A 929 47.97 36.84 -8.17
CA ALA A 929 48.85 36.04 -9.02
C ALA A 929 49.81 35.18 -8.18
N GLN A 930 49.87 33.89 -8.49
CA GLN A 930 50.65 32.86 -7.77
C GLN A 930 51.12 31.82 -8.80
N GLY A 931 52.40 31.46 -8.78
CA GLY A 931 53.02 30.59 -9.80
C GLY A 931 53.67 31.37 -10.95
N GLU A 932 54.09 30.67 -12.01
CA GLU A 932 54.64 31.28 -13.22
C GLU A 932 53.52 31.59 -14.23
N ARG A 933 53.50 32.81 -14.75
CA ARG A 933 52.51 33.22 -15.75
C ARG A 933 52.86 32.63 -17.10
N ILE A 934 51.87 32.03 -17.76
CA ILE A 934 51.95 31.60 -19.16
C ILE A 934 51.05 32.47 -20.04
N VAL A 935 51.21 32.34 -21.35
CA VAL A 935 50.36 33.01 -22.36
C VAL A 935 49.66 31.99 -23.26
N GLU A 936 48.56 32.39 -23.90
CA GLU A 936 47.72 31.50 -24.73
C GLU A 936 48.51 30.74 -25.80
N LYS A 937 49.49 31.40 -26.45
CA LYS A 937 50.34 30.73 -27.44
C LYS A 937 51.13 29.55 -26.86
N GLN A 938 51.56 29.63 -25.60
CA GLN A 938 52.30 28.53 -24.94
C GLN A 938 51.34 27.36 -24.69
N LEU A 939 50.10 27.65 -24.28
CA LEU A 939 49.05 26.65 -24.07
C LEU A 939 48.68 25.88 -25.33
N ALA A 940 48.86 26.43 -26.53
CA ALA A 940 48.56 25.72 -27.77
C ALA A 940 49.75 24.90 -28.33
N SER A 941 50.95 25.09 -27.80
CA SER A 941 52.19 24.68 -28.48
C SER A 941 52.86 23.39 -27.99
N GLY A 942 52.34 22.75 -26.94
CA GLY A 942 53.04 21.65 -26.25
C GLY A 942 54.04 22.13 -25.18
N GLU A 943 54.45 23.41 -25.18
CA GLU A 943 55.43 23.94 -24.22
C GLU A 943 54.97 23.81 -22.76
N VAL A 944 53.68 24.02 -22.49
CA VAL A 944 53.17 23.95 -21.11
C VAL A 944 53.09 22.50 -20.63
N ALA A 945 52.72 21.55 -21.48
CA ALA A 945 52.80 20.13 -21.15
C ALA A 945 54.25 19.70 -20.86
N TYR A 946 55.21 20.18 -21.65
CA TYR A 946 56.64 19.99 -21.41
C TYR A 946 57.09 20.53 -20.04
N LYS A 947 56.74 21.79 -19.75
CA LYS A 947 57.07 22.43 -18.47
C LYS A 947 56.47 21.67 -17.28
N LEU A 948 55.21 21.26 -17.37
CA LEU A 948 54.50 20.54 -16.31
C LEU A 948 55.04 19.12 -16.11
N GLN A 949 55.43 18.42 -17.18
CA GLN A 949 56.17 17.16 -17.07
C GLN A 949 57.49 17.36 -16.30
N GLY A 950 58.20 18.46 -16.55
CA GLY A 950 59.46 18.78 -15.89
C GLY A 950 60.54 17.72 -16.16
N ASP A 951 61.39 17.44 -15.16
CA ASP A 951 62.46 16.44 -15.26
C ASP A 951 61.98 15.00 -14.98
N ARG A 952 60.66 14.78 -14.91
CA ARG A 952 60.07 13.47 -14.58
C ARG A 952 60.14 12.53 -15.76
N THR A 953 60.76 11.38 -15.55
CA THR A 953 60.93 10.33 -16.57
C THR A 953 60.29 8.99 -16.18
N ASP A 954 59.62 8.93 -15.02
CA ASP A 954 59.01 7.72 -14.46
C ASP A 954 57.72 7.31 -15.18
N SER A 955 56.94 8.29 -15.66
CA SER A 955 55.77 8.06 -16.53
C SER A 955 55.39 9.34 -17.30
N CYS A 956 54.48 9.22 -18.26
CA CYS A 956 53.89 10.39 -18.92
C CYS A 956 52.71 10.90 -18.07
N HIS A 957 52.81 12.14 -17.59
CA HIS A 957 51.74 12.77 -16.79
C HIS A 957 50.96 13.80 -17.61
N TRP A 958 51.65 14.48 -18.53
CA TRP A 958 51.10 15.57 -19.32
C TRP A 958 51.26 15.31 -20.81
N ALA A 959 50.24 15.68 -21.57
CA ALA A 959 50.24 15.57 -23.02
C ALA A 959 49.29 16.59 -23.63
N GLN A 960 49.35 16.75 -24.95
CA GLN A 960 48.63 17.81 -25.62
C GLN A 960 48.40 17.49 -27.09
N VAL A 961 47.21 17.73 -27.61
CA VAL A 961 47.02 17.92 -29.06
C VAL A 961 47.52 19.33 -29.41
N LEU A 962 48.51 19.45 -30.30
CA LEU A 962 49.00 20.76 -30.73
C LEU A 962 47.87 21.59 -31.35
N GLY A 963 47.70 22.82 -30.86
CA GLY A 963 46.56 23.70 -31.16
C GLY A 963 45.48 23.71 -30.07
N GLU A 964 45.37 22.66 -29.27
CA GLU A 964 44.47 22.57 -28.10
C GLU A 964 45.24 22.86 -26.80
N TRP A 965 44.54 22.99 -25.67
CA TRP A 965 45.18 23.21 -24.37
C TRP A 965 45.78 21.91 -23.81
N PRO A 966 46.87 21.98 -23.01
CA PRO A 966 47.47 20.81 -22.39
C PRO A 966 46.49 20.11 -21.44
N GLY A 967 46.56 18.79 -21.40
CA GLY A 967 45.78 17.95 -20.51
C GLY A 967 46.66 16.93 -19.80
N LEU A 968 46.03 16.19 -18.90
CA LEU A 968 46.64 14.99 -18.33
C LEU A 968 46.70 13.88 -19.37
N TYR A 969 47.79 13.13 -19.37
CA TYR A 969 48.04 12.07 -20.34
C TYR A 969 46.98 10.97 -20.27
N ARG A 970 46.44 10.61 -21.44
CA ARG A 970 45.58 9.45 -21.64
C ARG A 970 46.17 8.55 -22.73
N GLU A 971 46.32 7.27 -22.44
CA GLU A 971 46.86 6.29 -23.40
C GLU A 971 46.00 6.19 -24.67
N THR A 972 44.66 6.27 -24.51
CA THR A 972 43.71 6.20 -25.63
C THR A 972 43.83 7.37 -26.61
N ASP A 973 44.41 8.50 -26.16
CA ASP A 973 44.52 9.72 -26.97
C ASP A 973 45.77 9.74 -27.86
N LYS A 974 46.71 8.79 -27.70
CA LYS A 974 47.93 8.70 -28.53
C LYS A 974 47.67 8.66 -30.03
N ALA A 975 46.56 8.03 -30.42
CA ALA A 975 46.16 7.91 -31.83
C ALA A 975 45.59 9.22 -32.40
N LYS A 976 45.34 10.25 -31.58
CA LYS A 976 44.85 11.54 -32.07
C LYS A 976 45.96 12.23 -32.89
N PRO A 977 45.62 12.81 -34.06
CA PRO A 977 46.59 13.59 -34.83
C PRO A 977 47.19 14.70 -34.00
N ASN A 978 48.50 14.90 -34.13
CA ASN A 978 49.26 15.96 -33.44
C ASN A 978 49.25 15.87 -31.90
N TYR A 979 48.95 14.71 -31.32
CA TYR A 979 49.05 14.49 -29.88
C TYR A 979 50.50 14.26 -29.47
N VAL A 980 51.10 15.24 -28.79
CA VAL A 980 52.44 15.20 -28.24
C VAL A 980 52.41 14.72 -26.79
N TYR A 981 53.22 13.72 -26.48
CA TYR A 981 53.32 13.14 -25.15
C TYR A 981 54.75 12.70 -24.84
N TYR A 982 55.07 12.54 -23.55
CA TYR A 982 56.35 12.01 -23.12
C TYR A 982 56.38 10.48 -23.26
N ASN A 983 57.22 9.95 -24.14
CA ASN A 983 57.41 8.50 -24.26
C ASN A 983 58.55 8.05 -23.34
N LYS A 984 58.19 7.33 -22.29
CA LYS A 984 59.15 6.75 -21.33
C LYS A 984 60.14 5.79 -21.98
N GLU A 985 59.70 4.95 -22.92
CA GLU A 985 60.53 3.92 -23.55
C GLU A 985 61.66 4.53 -24.38
N ASN A 986 61.37 5.65 -25.05
CA ASN A 986 62.33 6.38 -25.88
C ASN A 986 63.01 7.54 -25.13
N ASN A 987 62.68 7.74 -23.85
CA ASN A 987 63.17 8.84 -23.02
C ASN A 987 63.06 10.21 -23.71
N GLY A 988 61.90 10.51 -24.32
CA GLY A 988 61.72 11.72 -25.12
C GLY A 988 60.28 11.97 -25.56
N TRP A 989 60.01 13.19 -26.02
CA TRP A 989 58.70 13.58 -26.52
C TRP A 989 58.42 12.99 -27.89
N THR A 990 57.20 12.49 -28.06
CA THR A 990 56.76 11.73 -29.23
C THR A 990 55.38 12.19 -29.70
N CYS A 991 55.12 12.06 -30.99
CA CYS A 991 53.79 12.14 -31.59
C CYS A 991 53.63 10.98 -32.58
N ASP A 992 52.63 10.12 -32.38
CA ASP A 992 52.48 8.93 -33.22
C ASP A 992 52.05 9.28 -34.66
N ASP A 993 51.16 10.26 -34.81
CA ASP A 993 50.62 10.71 -36.08
C ASP A 993 50.65 12.24 -36.19
N PHE A 994 51.80 12.76 -36.61
CA PHE A 994 52.00 14.18 -36.87
C PHE A 994 51.46 14.54 -38.26
N ARG A 995 50.54 15.50 -38.33
CA ARG A 995 49.89 15.91 -39.57
C ARG A 995 49.94 17.42 -39.75
N LEU A 996 50.52 17.83 -40.88
CA LEU A 996 50.43 19.20 -41.35
C LEU A 996 49.32 19.32 -42.39
N THR A 997 48.55 20.40 -42.31
CA THR A 997 47.54 20.77 -43.30
C THR A 997 48.08 21.92 -44.16
N ASP A 998 48.02 21.80 -45.49
CA ASP A 998 48.58 22.81 -46.38
C ASP A 998 47.96 24.20 -46.16
N GLY A 999 48.84 25.17 -45.93
CA GLY A 999 48.47 26.55 -45.63
C GLY A 999 47.93 26.80 -44.22
N GLN A 1000 47.95 25.83 -43.31
CA GLN A 1000 47.64 26.04 -41.90
C GLN A 1000 48.90 25.95 -41.05
N SER A 1001 49.10 26.93 -40.18
CA SER A 1001 50.19 26.89 -39.20
C SER A 1001 49.79 26.07 -37.98
N LEU A 1002 50.69 25.22 -37.51
CA LEU A 1002 50.56 24.47 -36.27
C LEU A 1002 51.55 25.04 -35.23
N PRO A 1003 51.09 25.39 -34.02
CA PRO A 1003 51.96 25.88 -32.95
C PRO A 1003 52.82 24.74 -32.40
N ILE A 1004 54.14 24.85 -32.51
CA ILE A 1004 55.09 23.82 -32.08
C ILE A 1004 56.11 24.46 -31.13
N GLY A 1005 56.01 24.15 -29.84
CA GLY A 1005 56.78 24.77 -28.75
C GLY A 1005 57.83 23.87 -28.11
N LEU A 1006 57.87 22.59 -28.50
CA LEU A 1006 58.89 21.63 -28.05
C LEU A 1006 59.43 20.79 -29.22
N ASP A 1007 60.62 20.24 -29.04
CA ASP A 1007 61.17 19.22 -29.94
C ASP A 1007 60.53 17.86 -29.63
N PHE A 1008 60.17 17.09 -30.67
CA PHE A 1008 59.64 15.74 -30.51
C PHE A 1008 59.91 14.87 -31.74
N THR A 1009 59.84 13.56 -31.56
CA THR A 1009 59.90 12.58 -32.66
C THR A 1009 58.49 12.29 -33.17
N ALA A 1010 58.24 12.54 -34.46
CA ALA A 1010 57.03 12.08 -35.13
C ALA A 1010 57.23 10.65 -35.63
N THR A 1011 56.54 9.67 -35.04
CA THR A 1011 56.58 8.27 -35.50
C THR A 1011 56.15 8.18 -36.95
N LYS A 1012 55.09 8.91 -37.31
CA LYS A 1012 54.65 9.16 -38.67
C LYS A 1012 54.35 10.65 -38.87
N ALA A 1013 54.91 11.24 -39.90
CA ALA A 1013 54.61 12.60 -40.34
C ALA A 1013 53.91 12.57 -41.71
N THR A 1014 52.77 13.25 -41.84
CA THR A 1014 52.01 13.35 -43.09
C THR A 1014 51.84 14.81 -43.48
N TYR A 1015 52.16 15.12 -44.75
CA TYR A 1015 51.92 16.43 -45.34
C TYR A 1015 51.62 16.29 -46.83
N ASP A 1016 50.33 16.39 -47.19
CA ASP A 1016 49.89 16.31 -48.57
C ASP A 1016 49.77 17.72 -49.16
N ARG A 1017 50.48 17.96 -50.27
CA ARG A 1017 50.45 19.25 -50.96
C ARG A 1017 50.56 19.08 -52.47
N THR A 1018 49.77 19.87 -53.20
CA THR A 1018 49.86 19.97 -54.66
C THR A 1018 50.98 20.91 -55.08
N LEU A 1019 51.83 20.48 -56.02
CA LEU A 1019 52.91 21.29 -56.59
C LEU A 1019 52.39 22.24 -57.68
N ALA A 1020 52.98 23.43 -57.76
CA ALA A 1020 52.72 24.39 -58.83
C ALA A 1020 53.59 24.06 -60.04
N ALA A 1021 53.01 23.40 -61.04
CA ALA A 1021 53.70 22.92 -62.26
C ALA A 1021 55.02 22.18 -61.95
N GLY A 1022 54.95 21.21 -61.03
CA GLY A 1022 56.10 20.39 -60.62
C GLY A 1022 57.07 21.09 -59.65
N LYS A 1023 56.77 22.30 -59.17
CA LYS A 1023 57.62 23.06 -58.23
C LYS A 1023 56.89 23.42 -56.93
N ALA A 1024 57.62 23.49 -55.82
CA ALA A 1024 57.14 24.08 -54.57
C ALA A 1024 58.26 24.71 -53.76
N THR A 1025 57.91 25.67 -52.92
CA THR A 1025 58.78 26.19 -51.87
C THR A 1025 58.38 25.59 -50.52
N LEU A 1026 59.34 25.16 -49.71
CA LEU A 1026 59.11 24.55 -48.39
C LEU A 1026 59.87 25.26 -47.28
N CYS A 1027 59.27 25.27 -46.08
CA CYS A 1027 59.88 25.63 -44.81
C CYS A 1027 59.25 24.78 -43.70
N LEU A 1028 59.51 23.46 -43.73
CA LEU A 1028 58.85 22.48 -42.86
C LEU A 1028 59.41 22.50 -41.42
N PRO A 1029 58.62 22.14 -40.39
CA PRO A 1029 59.04 22.15 -39.00
C PRO A 1029 59.85 20.91 -38.59
N TYR A 1030 60.17 20.01 -39.52
CA TYR A 1030 60.93 18.79 -39.28
C TYR A 1030 62.04 18.58 -40.30
N GLU A 1031 62.99 17.73 -39.91
CA GLU A 1031 64.03 17.25 -40.82
C GLU A 1031 63.44 16.29 -41.86
N LEU A 1032 63.57 16.61 -43.15
CA LEU A 1032 62.98 15.83 -44.25
C LEU A 1032 64.09 15.23 -45.14
N PRO A 1033 64.22 13.89 -45.22
CA PRO A 1033 65.08 13.25 -46.21
C PRO A 1033 64.66 13.58 -47.65
N VAL A 1034 65.63 13.89 -48.52
CA VAL A 1034 65.36 14.15 -49.94
C VAL A 1034 65.07 12.83 -50.64
N GLN A 1035 63.78 12.53 -50.88
CA GLN A 1035 63.31 11.29 -51.51
C GLN A 1035 62.14 11.57 -52.48
N GLY A 1036 62.28 11.18 -53.75
CA GLY A 1036 61.23 11.36 -54.77
C GLY A 1036 61.10 12.78 -55.35
N PHE A 1037 62.04 13.69 -55.02
CA PHE A 1037 62.13 15.05 -55.56
C PHE A 1037 63.58 15.55 -55.50
N LYS A 1038 63.89 16.62 -56.24
CA LYS A 1038 65.12 17.39 -56.08
C LYS A 1038 64.89 18.61 -55.20
N ALA A 1039 65.84 18.90 -54.32
CA ALA A 1039 65.77 20.03 -53.40
C ALA A 1039 66.92 20.99 -53.65
N TYR A 1040 66.62 22.28 -53.58
CA TYR A 1040 67.57 23.34 -53.82
C TYR A 1040 67.52 24.38 -52.71
N THR A 1041 68.69 24.92 -52.39
CA THR A 1041 68.85 26.05 -51.47
C THR A 1041 69.55 27.21 -52.18
N LEU A 1042 69.54 28.38 -51.58
CA LEU A 1042 70.16 29.58 -52.18
C LEU A 1042 71.67 29.33 -52.39
N ALA A 1043 72.18 29.57 -53.61
CA ALA A 1043 73.60 29.43 -53.87
C ALA A 1043 74.40 30.53 -53.16
N ASP A 1044 75.57 30.18 -52.60
CA ASP A 1044 76.38 31.10 -51.77
C ASP A 1044 76.89 32.30 -52.58
N ARG A 1045 77.07 32.13 -53.90
CA ARG A 1045 77.50 33.17 -54.84
C ARG A 1045 76.43 33.39 -55.90
N GLN A 1046 76.05 34.65 -56.10
CA GLN A 1046 75.07 35.08 -57.09
C GLN A 1046 75.80 35.83 -58.21
N GLU A 1047 75.62 35.41 -59.45
CA GLU A 1047 76.36 35.93 -60.61
C GLU A 1047 75.56 36.94 -61.45
N SER A 1048 74.27 37.13 -61.14
CA SER A 1048 73.35 37.97 -61.90
C SER A 1048 72.44 38.85 -61.02
N ARG A 1049 72.12 40.06 -61.52
CA ARG A 1049 71.12 40.96 -60.91
C ARG A 1049 69.68 40.70 -61.40
N THR A 1050 69.51 39.86 -62.42
CA THR A 1050 68.21 39.53 -63.02
C THR A 1050 67.88 38.04 -62.92
N ALA A 1051 68.77 37.25 -62.30
CA ALA A 1051 68.56 35.83 -62.06
C ALA A 1051 69.02 35.43 -60.64
N VAL A 1052 68.26 34.53 -60.00
CA VAL A 1052 68.61 33.92 -58.71
C VAL A 1052 69.09 32.50 -58.95
N HIS A 1053 70.29 32.21 -58.47
CA HIS A 1053 70.92 30.91 -58.57
C HIS A 1053 70.67 30.09 -57.31
N PHE A 1054 70.25 28.85 -57.52
CA PHE A 1054 70.07 27.87 -56.47
C PHE A 1054 71.10 26.73 -56.65
N LYS A 1055 71.56 26.16 -55.54
CA LYS A 1055 72.40 24.96 -55.52
C LYS A 1055 71.60 23.77 -55.01
N GLU A 1056 71.84 22.60 -55.58
CA GLU A 1056 71.20 21.35 -55.16
C GLU A 1056 71.66 20.96 -53.75
N VAL A 1057 70.73 20.40 -52.97
CA VAL A 1057 70.96 19.88 -51.61
C VAL A 1057 70.71 18.38 -51.62
N ASN A 1058 71.73 17.61 -51.21
CA ASN A 1058 71.64 16.16 -51.07
C ASN A 1058 71.55 15.79 -49.58
N GLY A 1059 70.85 14.69 -49.26
CA GLY A 1059 70.72 14.17 -47.89
C GLY A 1059 69.43 14.61 -47.19
N THR A 1060 69.54 15.27 -46.02
CA THR A 1060 68.39 15.67 -45.18
C THR A 1060 68.24 17.19 -45.15
N LEU A 1061 67.02 17.67 -45.43
CA LEU A 1061 66.65 19.06 -45.32
C LEU A 1061 66.44 19.42 -43.83
N GLY A 1062 67.17 20.41 -43.32
CA GLY A 1062 66.99 20.86 -41.94
C GLY A 1062 65.64 21.58 -41.70
N ALA A 1063 65.07 21.42 -40.51
CA ALA A 1063 63.83 22.06 -40.08
C ALA A 1063 63.90 23.61 -40.13
N TYR A 1064 62.75 24.24 -40.40
CA TYR A 1064 62.53 25.68 -40.55
C TYR A 1064 63.51 26.40 -41.51
N ARG A 1065 64.08 25.67 -42.47
CA ARG A 1065 64.91 26.22 -43.54
C ARG A 1065 64.14 26.28 -44.86
N PRO A 1066 64.31 27.35 -45.65
CA PRO A 1066 63.63 27.50 -46.92
C PRO A 1066 64.33 26.69 -48.02
N TYR A 1067 63.56 25.91 -48.76
CA TYR A 1067 64.00 25.13 -49.92
C TYR A 1067 63.07 25.31 -51.12
N LEU A 1068 63.63 25.25 -52.33
CA LEU A 1068 62.90 25.12 -53.58
C LEU A 1068 62.94 23.65 -54.00
N LEU A 1069 61.80 23.07 -54.33
CA LEU A 1069 61.64 21.68 -54.73
C LEU A 1069 61.19 21.59 -56.18
N VAL A 1070 61.67 20.57 -56.87
CA VAL A 1070 61.26 20.18 -58.21
C VAL A 1070 60.98 18.68 -58.23
N ALA A 1071 59.81 18.27 -58.71
CA ALA A 1071 59.42 16.87 -58.83
C ALA A 1071 58.52 16.63 -60.05
N ASP A 1072 58.69 15.47 -60.69
CA ASP A 1072 57.91 15.04 -61.87
C ASP A 1072 56.56 14.38 -61.49
N GLY A 1073 56.26 14.28 -60.19
CA GLY A 1073 55.04 13.69 -59.62
C GLY A 1073 54.75 14.22 -58.21
N THR A 1074 53.86 13.57 -57.45
CA THR A 1074 53.56 13.95 -56.06
C THR A 1074 54.76 13.64 -55.15
N PRO A 1075 55.44 14.64 -54.56
CA PRO A 1075 56.61 14.40 -53.73
C PRO A 1075 56.19 13.86 -52.36
N GLN A 1076 57.00 12.97 -51.79
CA GLN A 1076 56.80 12.50 -50.43
C GLN A 1076 57.32 13.55 -49.44
N LEU A 1077 56.43 14.39 -48.91
CA LEU A 1077 56.79 15.46 -47.95
C LEU A 1077 56.64 15.03 -46.48
N GLY A 1078 56.39 13.76 -46.23
CA GLY A 1078 56.28 13.14 -44.91
C GLY A 1078 57.09 11.84 -44.81
N GLY A 1079 57.08 11.17 -43.66
CA GLY A 1079 57.90 9.99 -43.43
C GLY A 1079 57.76 9.42 -42.03
N GLU A 1080 58.60 8.45 -41.70
CA GLU A 1080 58.63 7.81 -40.37
C GLU A 1080 59.80 8.34 -39.54
N ASN A 1081 59.59 8.43 -38.21
CA ASN A 1081 60.59 8.82 -37.21
C ASN A 1081 61.28 10.17 -37.50
N LEU A 1082 60.52 11.16 -37.97
CA LEU A 1082 61.06 12.49 -38.29
C LEU A 1082 61.22 13.34 -37.02
N GLN A 1083 62.34 14.06 -36.93
CA GLN A 1083 62.59 14.99 -35.83
C GLN A 1083 61.89 16.33 -36.10
N VAL A 1084 60.81 16.59 -35.36
CA VAL A 1084 60.09 17.87 -35.37
C VAL A 1084 60.75 18.81 -34.35
N LYS A 1085 60.94 20.06 -34.74
CA LYS A 1085 61.62 21.09 -33.94
C LYS A 1085 60.65 22.14 -33.42
N ALA A 1086 60.89 22.61 -32.21
CA ALA A 1086 60.24 23.80 -31.66
C ALA A 1086 60.47 25.01 -32.57
N ASP A 1087 59.44 25.81 -32.78
CA ASP A 1087 59.55 27.05 -33.55
C ASP A 1087 60.42 28.06 -32.79
N ARG A 1088 61.60 28.33 -33.35
CA ARG A 1088 62.54 29.36 -32.88
C ARG A 1088 62.67 30.52 -33.88
N SER A 1089 61.70 30.67 -34.78
CA SER A 1089 61.70 31.50 -36.00
C SER A 1089 62.34 30.81 -37.22
N SER A 1090 61.78 31.05 -38.42
CA SER A 1090 62.32 30.55 -39.69
C SER A 1090 63.70 31.10 -40.00
N ILE A 1091 64.58 30.25 -40.54
CA ILE A 1091 65.90 30.68 -41.00
C ILE A 1091 65.75 31.47 -42.31
N VAL A 1092 66.33 32.66 -42.35
CA VAL A 1092 66.47 33.46 -43.57
C VAL A 1092 67.84 33.17 -44.17
N LEU A 1093 67.88 32.74 -45.42
CA LEU A 1093 69.12 32.57 -46.18
C LEU A 1093 69.38 33.83 -47.01
N SER A 1094 70.61 34.32 -47.04
CA SER A 1094 71.00 35.51 -47.79
C SER A 1094 72.23 35.27 -48.66
N ALA A 1095 72.20 35.73 -49.91
CA ALA A 1095 73.35 35.73 -50.81
C ALA A 1095 73.31 37.00 -51.67
N GLY A 1096 74.25 37.91 -51.43
CA GLY A 1096 74.23 39.25 -52.04
C GLY A 1096 72.97 40.03 -51.66
N ASN A 1097 72.23 40.54 -52.66
CA ASN A 1097 70.98 41.27 -52.46
C ASN A 1097 69.73 40.37 -52.42
N TYR A 1098 69.89 39.05 -52.53
CA TYR A 1098 68.78 38.10 -52.51
C TYR A 1098 68.64 37.42 -51.14
N TYR A 1099 67.40 37.26 -50.71
CA TYR A 1099 67.03 36.54 -49.52
C TYR A 1099 66.04 35.45 -49.87
N PHE A 1100 66.21 34.27 -49.32
CA PHE A 1100 65.22 33.20 -49.38
C PHE A 1100 64.67 33.01 -47.97
N LYS A 1101 63.39 33.29 -47.80
CA LYS A 1101 62.73 33.41 -46.49
C LYS A 1101 61.65 32.35 -46.35
N GLY A 1102 61.75 31.55 -45.29
CA GLY A 1102 60.69 30.63 -44.89
C GLY A 1102 59.51 31.37 -44.26
N ALA A 1103 58.32 30.79 -44.37
CA ALA A 1103 57.09 31.25 -43.73
C ALA A 1103 56.61 30.14 -42.79
N VAL A 1104 56.64 30.37 -41.48
CA VAL A 1104 56.08 29.43 -40.46
C VAL A 1104 54.60 29.71 -40.22
N HIS A 1105 54.19 30.95 -40.41
CA HIS A 1105 52.82 31.44 -40.43
C HIS A 1105 52.54 32.14 -41.76
N ASP A 1106 51.27 32.42 -42.04
CA ASP A 1106 50.87 33.15 -43.24
C ASP A 1106 51.51 34.54 -43.29
N VAL A 1107 52.21 34.84 -44.40
CA VAL A 1107 52.78 36.16 -44.66
C VAL A 1107 51.85 36.92 -45.58
N VAL A 1108 51.29 38.01 -45.07
CA VAL A 1108 50.28 38.82 -45.77
C VAL A 1108 50.88 39.77 -46.81
N ASN A 1109 50.08 40.17 -47.82
CA ASN A 1109 50.51 40.97 -48.97
C ASN A 1109 51.31 42.22 -48.59
N TRP A 1110 50.89 42.96 -47.56
CA TRP A 1110 51.55 44.23 -47.19
C TRP A 1110 53.01 44.00 -46.77
N TRP A 1111 53.27 42.91 -46.04
CA TRP A 1111 54.62 42.51 -45.63
C TRP A 1111 55.44 42.05 -46.83
N LEU A 1112 54.86 41.20 -47.69
CA LEU A 1112 55.51 40.70 -48.90
C LEU A 1112 55.88 41.82 -49.89
N THR A 1113 55.01 42.82 -50.05
CA THR A 1113 55.26 43.96 -50.93
C THR A 1113 56.37 44.85 -50.37
N SER A 1114 56.34 45.11 -49.05
CA SER A 1114 57.41 45.85 -48.36
C SER A 1114 58.76 45.14 -48.45
N ASP A 1115 58.76 43.81 -48.47
CA ASP A 1115 59.97 43.00 -48.59
C ASP A 1115 60.42 42.79 -50.04
N HIS A 1116 59.73 43.39 -51.02
CA HIS A 1116 60.01 43.20 -52.45
C HIS A 1116 60.01 41.71 -52.86
N ALA A 1117 59.04 40.96 -52.33
CA ALA A 1117 58.96 39.52 -52.47
C ALA A 1117 58.57 39.06 -53.88
N TYR A 1118 59.08 37.89 -54.25
CA TYR A 1118 58.71 37.07 -55.37
C TYR A 1118 58.21 35.72 -54.85
N ILE A 1119 57.01 35.32 -55.25
CA ILE A 1119 56.36 34.09 -54.79
C ILE A 1119 56.13 33.15 -55.96
N LEU A 1120 56.27 31.85 -55.72
CA LEU A 1120 55.95 30.82 -56.71
C LEU A 1120 54.42 30.77 -56.92
N GLN A 1121 53.97 30.98 -58.15
CA GLN A 1121 52.54 30.86 -58.52
C GLN A 1121 52.26 29.55 -59.26
N ALA A 1122 50.98 29.28 -59.51
CA ALA A 1122 50.48 28.04 -60.11
C ALA A 1122 51.09 27.72 -61.49
N ASP A 1123 51.60 28.72 -62.21
CA ASP A 1123 52.28 28.58 -63.50
C ASP A 1123 53.73 28.07 -63.40
N GLY A 1124 54.23 27.82 -62.18
CA GLY A 1124 55.60 27.33 -61.94
C GLY A 1124 56.67 28.43 -62.03
N LEU A 1125 56.27 29.69 -62.06
CA LEU A 1125 57.15 30.87 -62.11
C LEU A 1125 57.05 31.69 -60.82
N PHE A 1126 58.12 32.44 -60.54
CA PHE A 1126 58.17 33.36 -59.41
C PHE A 1126 57.73 34.75 -59.85
N HIS A 1127 56.62 35.23 -59.27
CA HIS A 1127 56.02 36.51 -59.59
C HIS A 1127 56.26 37.52 -58.49
N LYS A 1128 56.56 38.77 -58.88
CA LYS A 1128 56.72 39.88 -57.95
C LYS A 1128 55.39 40.20 -57.28
N VAL A 1129 55.38 40.28 -55.95
CA VAL A 1129 54.22 40.71 -55.19
C VAL A 1129 54.08 42.23 -55.29
N THR A 1130 52.87 42.70 -55.56
CA THR A 1130 52.54 44.12 -55.64
C THR A 1130 51.40 44.45 -54.68
N SER A 1131 51.31 45.72 -54.27
CA SER A 1131 50.26 46.22 -53.37
C SER A 1131 48.86 46.19 -53.98
N ASN A 1132 48.74 46.00 -55.30
CA ASN A 1132 47.47 46.07 -56.03
C ASN A 1132 46.62 44.79 -55.88
N ASN A 1133 47.16 43.75 -55.22
CA ASN A 1133 46.45 42.50 -54.98
C ASN A 1133 46.56 42.05 -53.52
N PRO A 1134 45.75 42.63 -52.60
CA PRO A 1134 45.87 42.41 -51.17
C PRO A 1134 45.58 40.97 -50.72
N SER A 1135 44.94 40.14 -51.55
CA SER A 1135 44.66 38.74 -51.23
C SER A 1135 45.86 37.80 -51.43
N VAL A 1136 46.98 38.30 -51.96
CA VAL A 1136 48.19 37.50 -52.15
C VAL A 1136 48.89 37.27 -50.81
N THR A 1137 49.00 36.01 -50.39
CA THR A 1137 49.72 35.60 -49.19
C THR A 1137 50.76 34.53 -49.52
N VAL A 1138 51.73 34.34 -48.64
CA VAL A 1138 52.56 33.12 -48.60
C VAL A 1138 52.04 32.29 -47.43
N PRO A 1139 51.33 31.18 -47.69
CA PRO A 1139 50.83 30.33 -46.63
C PRO A 1139 51.94 29.70 -45.78
N ALA A 1140 51.60 29.26 -44.56
CA ALA A 1140 52.50 28.54 -43.66
C ALA A 1140 53.24 27.37 -44.31
N TYR A 1141 54.45 27.10 -43.83
CA TYR A 1141 55.41 26.08 -44.27
C TYR A 1141 55.89 26.20 -45.73
N ARG A 1142 55.79 27.40 -46.30
CA ARG A 1142 56.30 27.74 -47.64
C ARG A 1142 57.51 28.68 -47.54
N ALA A 1143 58.04 29.12 -48.66
CA ALA A 1143 59.12 30.11 -48.70
C ALA A 1143 58.94 31.06 -49.87
N TYR A 1144 59.57 32.22 -49.80
CA TYR A 1144 59.55 33.23 -50.84
C TYR A 1144 60.91 33.90 -50.97
N ILE A 1145 61.16 34.47 -52.13
CA ILE A 1145 62.43 35.16 -52.41
C ILE A 1145 62.19 36.66 -52.24
N SER A 1146 63.07 37.38 -51.57
CA SER A 1146 63.09 38.85 -51.61
C SER A 1146 64.38 39.39 -52.19
N TYR A 1147 64.28 40.58 -52.77
CA TYR A 1147 65.39 41.27 -53.39
C TYR A 1147 65.54 42.68 -52.81
N ASN A 1148 66.63 42.92 -52.09
CA ASN A 1148 66.91 44.17 -51.40
C ASN A 1148 67.55 45.20 -52.33
N SER A 1149 66.78 45.69 -53.33
CA SER A 1149 67.12 46.88 -54.11
C SER A 1149 65.86 47.58 -54.64
N HIS A 1150 65.86 48.92 -54.68
CA HIS A 1150 64.74 49.74 -55.15
C HIS A 1150 64.57 49.80 -56.68
N GLU A 1151 65.40 49.08 -57.45
CA GLU A 1151 65.33 49.05 -58.91
C GLU A 1151 64.32 47.99 -59.38
N GLY A 1152 63.29 48.41 -60.11
CA GLY A 1152 62.19 47.57 -60.55
C GLY A 1152 62.56 46.59 -61.67
N ALA A 1153 63.14 45.43 -61.33
CA ALA A 1153 63.22 44.30 -62.27
C ALA A 1153 61.81 43.78 -62.61
N LYS A 1154 61.53 43.59 -63.92
CA LYS A 1154 60.19 43.26 -64.47
C LYS A 1154 59.97 41.74 -64.73
N PRO A 1155 61.02 40.90 -64.80
CA PRO A 1155 60.93 39.49 -64.37
C PRO A 1155 62.21 38.95 -63.68
N LEU A 1156 62.08 38.09 -62.67
CA LEU A 1156 63.22 37.43 -62.02
C LEU A 1156 63.39 36.00 -62.56
N SER A 1157 64.51 35.71 -63.23
CA SER A 1157 64.81 34.36 -63.72
C SER A 1157 65.30 33.47 -62.58
N ILE A 1158 64.84 32.24 -62.47
CA ILE A 1158 65.35 31.28 -61.49
C ILE A 1158 66.24 30.28 -62.22
N VAL A 1159 67.48 30.12 -61.76
CA VAL A 1159 68.48 29.24 -62.38
C VAL A 1159 68.82 28.10 -61.42
N PHE A 1160 68.45 26.89 -61.84
CA PHE A 1160 68.84 25.60 -61.28
C PHE A 1160 68.95 24.60 -62.46
N ASP A 1161 69.81 23.59 -62.35
CA ASP A 1161 69.99 22.52 -63.37
C ASP A 1161 70.36 22.96 -64.81
N GLY A 1162 70.91 24.16 -65.01
CA GLY A 1162 71.45 24.59 -66.31
C GLY A 1162 70.42 24.88 -67.42
N GLU A 1163 69.11 24.74 -67.17
CA GLU A 1163 68.07 25.18 -68.11
C GLU A 1163 67.79 26.68 -67.98
N THR A 1164 67.94 27.41 -69.10
CA THR A 1164 67.54 28.82 -69.23
C THR A 1164 66.25 28.88 -70.05
N THR A 1165 65.19 29.48 -69.52
CA THR A 1165 63.94 29.67 -70.27
C THR A 1165 64.01 30.94 -71.13
N GLY A 1166 64.47 30.85 -72.39
CA GLY A 1166 64.23 31.93 -73.39
C GLY A 1166 65.08 32.00 -74.68
N ILE A 1167 64.43 31.75 -75.83
CA ILE A 1167 64.57 32.22 -77.25
C ILE A 1167 65.97 32.34 -77.93
N TYR A 1168 66.15 31.60 -79.05
CA TYR A 1168 67.35 31.46 -79.91
C TYR A 1168 67.62 32.62 -80.91
N GLY A 1169 68.90 32.89 -81.21
CA GLY A 1169 69.42 34.06 -81.95
C GLY A 1169 69.65 33.95 -83.48
N THR A 1170 70.21 35.04 -84.04
CA THR A 1170 70.45 35.40 -85.47
C THR A 1170 71.54 34.60 -86.20
N THR A 1171 71.39 34.35 -87.51
CA THR A 1171 72.38 33.72 -88.41
C THR A 1171 72.83 34.64 -89.55
N ASP A 1172 74.15 34.73 -89.77
CA ASP A 1172 74.79 35.39 -90.93
C ASP A 1172 74.86 34.38 -92.09
N GLY A 1173 74.21 34.66 -93.21
CA GLY A 1173 74.20 33.77 -94.36
C GLY A 1173 75.26 34.11 -95.42
N ALA A 1174 76.22 33.20 -95.62
CA ALA A 1174 76.76 32.88 -96.94
C ALA A 1174 76.91 31.35 -96.98
N THR A 1175 75.81 30.61 -96.98
CA THR A 1175 75.18 30.04 -98.17
C THR A 1175 73.87 29.42 -97.70
N ASP A 1176 72.74 29.78 -98.32
CA ASP A 1176 71.56 28.90 -98.52
C ASP A 1176 70.37 29.71 -99.05
N GLY A 1177 70.21 29.69 -100.38
CA GLY A 1177 68.91 29.58 -101.07
C GLY A 1177 67.78 30.61 -100.89
N ALA A 1178 67.88 31.63 -100.03
CA ALA A 1178 66.76 32.55 -99.76
C ALA A 1178 66.67 33.76 -100.71
N ALA A 1179 66.92 33.57 -102.01
CA ALA A 1179 66.98 34.66 -102.98
C ALA A 1179 65.61 35.21 -103.42
N ASP A 1180 64.50 34.50 -103.17
CA ASP A 1180 63.19 34.85 -103.73
C ASP A 1180 62.24 35.47 -102.69
N GLY A 1181 62.47 36.73 -102.33
CA GLY A 1181 61.55 37.49 -101.48
C GLY A 1181 61.85 38.99 -101.40
N ALA A 1182 60.80 39.79 -101.18
CA ALA A 1182 60.92 41.25 -101.08
C ALA A 1182 61.87 41.65 -99.93
N VAL A 1183 62.75 42.61 -100.21
CA VAL A 1183 63.79 43.10 -99.30
C VAL A 1183 63.29 44.37 -98.61
N TYR A 1184 63.36 44.40 -97.28
CA TYR A 1184 62.95 45.56 -96.49
C TYR A 1184 64.13 46.14 -95.69
N ASN A 1185 64.22 47.47 -95.62
CA ASN A 1185 65.13 48.12 -94.67
C ASN A 1185 64.61 48.02 -93.22
N LEU A 1186 65.40 48.41 -92.23
CA LEU A 1186 65.01 48.35 -90.81
C LEU A 1186 63.85 49.29 -90.43
N GLN A 1187 63.43 50.16 -91.33
CA GLN A 1187 62.26 51.03 -91.19
C GLN A 1187 61.00 50.40 -91.83
N GLY A 1188 61.09 49.18 -92.35
CA GLY A 1188 59.96 48.44 -92.92
C GLY A 1188 59.58 48.86 -94.34
N GLN A 1189 60.42 49.64 -95.03
CA GLN A 1189 60.18 50.04 -96.42
C GLN A 1189 60.76 49.00 -97.38
N ARG A 1190 59.97 48.63 -98.40
CA ARG A 1190 60.40 47.69 -99.44
C ARG A 1190 61.39 48.37 -100.39
N VAL A 1191 62.60 47.83 -100.49
CA VAL A 1191 63.71 48.39 -101.29
C VAL A 1191 64.07 47.57 -102.52
N ALA A 1192 63.64 46.30 -102.58
CA ALA A 1192 63.73 45.47 -103.77
C ALA A 1192 62.72 44.31 -103.72
N ASP A 1193 62.44 43.69 -104.86
CA ASP A 1193 61.51 42.56 -104.96
C ASP A 1193 62.17 41.21 -104.66
N ARG A 1194 63.49 41.14 -104.81
CA ARG A 1194 64.32 39.97 -104.52
C ARG A 1194 65.75 40.41 -104.19
N LEU A 1195 66.51 39.58 -103.45
CA LEU A 1195 67.91 39.88 -103.10
C LEU A 1195 68.89 39.14 -104.02
N ASP A 1196 68.98 39.58 -105.28
CA ASP A 1196 69.93 39.04 -106.27
C ASP A 1196 71.26 39.82 -106.34
N ASP A 1197 72.23 39.30 -107.10
CA ASP A 1197 73.56 39.89 -107.25
C ASP A 1197 73.58 41.29 -107.90
N SER A 1198 72.53 41.67 -108.61
CA SER A 1198 72.36 43.03 -109.17
C SER A 1198 71.91 43.99 -108.08
N VAL A 1199 70.90 43.60 -107.29
CA VAL A 1199 70.36 44.39 -106.19
C VAL A 1199 71.41 44.58 -105.10
N ARG A 1200 72.19 43.54 -104.76
CA ARG A 1200 73.28 43.61 -103.77
C ARG A 1200 74.35 44.67 -104.10
N ARG A 1201 74.55 45.03 -105.38
CA ARG A 1201 75.49 46.08 -105.80
C ARG A 1201 74.86 47.49 -105.86
N GLN A 1202 73.53 47.58 -105.73
CA GLN A 1202 72.78 48.84 -105.85
C GLN A 1202 72.24 49.35 -104.50
N ILE A 1203 72.02 48.47 -103.52
CA ILE A 1203 71.56 48.86 -102.17
C ILE A 1203 72.75 49.12 -101.23
N PRO A 1204 72.64 50.09 -100.29
CA PRO A 1204 73.72 50.39 -99.34
C PRO A 1204 74.05 49.22 -98.41
N THR A 1205 75.30 49.15 -97.96
CA THR A 1205 75.74 48.27 -96.87
C THR A 1205 74.86 48.44 -95.63
N GLY A 1206 74.28 47.36 -95.12
CA GLY A 1206 73.33 47.44 -94.02
C GLY A 1206 72.62 46.13 -93.70
N VAL A 1207 71.84 46.14 -92.62
CA VAL A 1207 70.99 44.99 -92.22
C VAL A 1207 69.62 45.15 -92.86
N TYR A 1208 69.16 44.11 -93.54
CA TYR A 1208 67.87 44.04 -94.20
C TYR A 1208 67.06 42.87 -93.66
N ILE A 1209 65.74 42.96 -93.80
CA ILE A 1209 64.84 41.85 -93.53
C ILE A 1209 64.47 41.21 -94.87
N VAL A 1210 64.76 39.92 -95.00
CA VAL A 1210 64.34 39.09 -96.15
C VAL A 1210 63.66 37.85 -95.57
N ASN A 1211 62.39 37.61 -95.94
CA ASN A 1211 61.57 36.50 -95.42
C ASN A 1211 61.62 36.34 -93.88
N GLY A 1212 61.50 37.44 -93.14
CA GLY A 1212 61.39 37.44 -91.67
C GLY A 1212 62.72 37.21 -90.92
N ARG A 1213 63.85 37.16 -91.61
CA ARG A 1213 65.19 37.02 -91.01
C ARG A 1213 66.03 38.27 -91.25
N LYS A 1214 66.91 38.59 -90.28
CA LYS A 1214 67.92 39.65 -90.44
C LYS A 1214 69.06 39.14 -91.32
N VAL A 1215 69.35 39.84 -92.40
CA VAL A 1215 70.41 39.53 -93.36
C VAL A 1215 71.31 40.75 -93.51
N ILE A 1216 72.64 40.56 -93.49
CA ILE A 1216 73.62 41.63 -93.65
C ILE A 1216 74.08 41.68 -95.10
N VAL A 1217 73.90 42.82 -95.77
CA VAL A 1217 74.47 43.12 -97.09
C VAL A 1217 75.71 43.98 -96.87
N LYS A 1218 76.87 43.54 -97.37
CA LYS A 1218 78.17 44.20 -97.19
C LYS A 1218 78.51 45.10 -98.37
#